data_AF-A0A1I9G3F1-F1
#
_entry.id   AF-A0A1I9G3F1-F1
#
_cell.length_a   1.000
_cell.length_b   1.000
_cell.length_c   1.000
_cell.angle_alpha   90.00
_cell.angle_beta   90.00
_cell.angle_gamma   90.00
#
_symmetry.space_group_name_H-M   'P 1'
#
loop_
_entity.id
_entity.type
_entity.pdbx_description
1 polymer ?
#
loop_
_entity_poly.entity_id
_entity_poly.type
_entity_poly.pdbx_seq_one_letter_code
_entity_poly.pdbx_strand_id
1 'polypeptide(L)'
;MKMMRKMGYVPGQGLGANKQGIVEPIQAVLRPGRAAVGAYGRESKGPNFGESSGDTQKRVECSRDDGKVEEPSRRGNWKKTGSKKSVKYQYKTIDEVIAESGSLKQRLSSGSSGVKVIDMTGKEQKVYSGYDAYAAKTRAIVEAQVERLVFDVPELMHNLNLLINETEETIRRNDRQMRFLRDQTAALENDSMQIQAALWKEREEQKRVEELNDLLERFSTKSDEGNVTLDECRELFQKMQTEYFEEYRLFRLEEIAITNVLPLIQHYFLTWDALDNDQMNYGIALISEWKKILEIEQRGIFNVTKSLENLSPFERLLWDGWMPVMRKIALRWSPRDDPQSMLHVVEKWLPMLPLWMRENLLEQIVIPRIAAQVDEWNPLTDRIPIHTWLHPWLDVMGDRLQPIFSPIRQKLAKALKEWNPTDRSALSMLRPWKGCFASATMSAFLAMNIIPKLEKALQEMIYDPTKNHRYDEFYAALDWTELIGAEGIAAVLVRSFFPKWYETLCIWLESPRVVAQEVVMWYNEWKSRFPVEISSLIIVQEQLKRALIAMKQAQQGVQVTKEIHPPLPPPEPVPGIYNSAPPRIQPPPPHLSFKDLVELRAREAGVLYVPQVNKFREGKPVYWFGNVSIYIDRNVIFGFNVETQQWSPIGLDHLLSIC
;
A
#
# COMPACT_ATOMS: atom_id res chain seq x y z
N MET A 1 -55.01 -35.08 56.80
CA MET A 1 -55.95 -35.55 55.76
C MET A 1 -55.87 -37.04 55.39
N LYS A 2 -54.75 -37.78 55.60
CA LYS A 2 -54.66 -39.22 55.26
C LYS A 2 -55.63 -40.12 56.04
N MET A 3 -55.95 -39.79 57.29
CA MET A 3 -56.87 -40.58 58.14
C MET A 3 -58.34 -40.49 57.67
N MET A 4 -58.79 -39.32 57.21
CA MET A 4 -60.18 -39.12 56.76
C MET A 4 -60.49 -39.83 55.43
N ARG A 5 -59.53 -39.88 54.49
CA ARG A 5 -59.69 -40.63 53.23
C ARG A 5 -59.92 -42.13 53.46
N LYS A 6 -59.35 -42.70 54.53
CA LYS A 6 -59.58 -44.10 54.91
C LYS A 6 -60.99 -44.37 55.47
N MET A 7 -61.73 -43.32 55.85
CA MET A 7 -63.10 -43.40 56.38
C MET A 7 -64.17 -42.94 55.37
N GLY A 8 -63.87 -42.98 54.07
CA GLY A 8 -64.83 -42.69 53.00
C GLY A 8 -64.96 -41.21 52.62
N TYR A 9 -64.09 -40.34 53.13
CA TYR A 9 -64.06 -38.92 52.74
C TYR A 9 -63.50 -38.73 51.33
N VAL A 10 -64.30 -38.13 50.45
CA VAL A 10 -63.90 -37.69 49.10
C VAL A 10 -63.65 -36.18 49.13
N PRO A 11 -62.49 -35.68 48.65
CA PRO A 11 -62.21 -34.25 48.59
C PRO A 11 -63.32 -33.49 47.87
N GLY A 12 -63.91 -32.49 48.53
CA GLY A 12 -65.02 -31.68 47.99
C GLY A 12 -66.44 -32.19 48.29
N GLN A 13 -66.60 -33.31 49.01
CA GLN A 13 -67.90 -33.82 49.45
C GLN A 13 -67.96 -33.99 50.98
N GLY A 14 -69.17 -33.99 51.52
CA GLY A 14 -69.42 -34.00 52.96
C GLY A 14 -69.00 -35.30 53.62
N LEU A 15 -68.57 -35.25 54.88
CA LEU A 15 -68.24 -36.45 55.65
C LEU A 15 -69.54 -37.19 56.06
N GLY A 16 -69.64 -38.50 55.80
CA GLY A 16 -70.78 -39.36 56.16
C GLY A 16 -71.12 -40.39 55.08
N ALA A 17 -71.83 -41.47 55.43
CA ALA A 17 -72.11 -42.58 54.50
C ALA A 17 -72.82 -42.15 53.20
N ASN A 18 -73.72 -41.16 53.29
CA ASN A 18 -74.44 -40.56 52.15
C ASN A 18 -73.82 -39.23 51.68
N LYS A 19 -72.62 -38.89 52.18
CA LYS A 19 -71.87 -37.66 51.84
C LYS A 19 -72.58 -36.34 52.17
N GLN A 20 -73.42 -36.36 53.21
CA GLN A 20 -74.29 -35.25 53.62
C GLN A 20 -73.66 -34.28 54.64
N GLY A 21 -72.41 -34.52 55.06
CA GLY A 21 -71.71 -33.65 56.01
C GLY A 21 -71.38 -32.26 55.46
N ILE A 22 -71.22 -31.28 56.35
CA ILE A 22 -70.89 -29.91 55.98
C ILE A 22 -69.47 -29.86 55.37
N VAL A 23 -69.37 -29.41 54.11
CA VAL A 23 -68.10 -29.37 53.34
C VAL A 23 -67.29 -28.11 53.62
N GLU A 24 -67.99 -27.00 53.92
CA GLU A 24 -67.40 -25.68 54.13
C GLU A 24 -67.32 -25.37 55.64
N PRO A 25 -66.15 -25.04 56.21
CA PRO A 25 -66.05 -24.69 57.62
C PRO A 25 -66.88 -23.44 57.93
N ILE A 26 -67.78 -23.52 58.92
CA ILE A 26 -68.52 -22.36 59.40
C ILE A 26 -67.56 -21.50 60.23
N GLN A 27 -67.22 -20.31 59.72
CA GLN A 27 -66.35 -19.37 60.42
C GLN A 27 -67.20 -18.36 61.20
N ALA A 28 -66.96 -18.21 62.51
CA ALA A 28 -67.68 -17.25 63.33
C ALA A 28 -67.16 -15.83 63.04
N VAL A 29 -68.03 -14.95 62.53
CA VAL A 29 -67.71 -13.53 62.30
C VAL A 29 -68.06 -12.74 63.56
N LEU A 30 -67.06 -12.13 64.20
CA LEU A 30 -67.26 -11.27 65.36
C LEU A 30 -67.90 -9.94 64.89
N ARG A 31 -69.12 -9.64 65.36
CA ARG A 31 -69.81 -8.38 65.03
C ARG A 31 -69.36 -7.24 65.96
N PRO A 32 -69.10 -6.03 65.44
CA PRO A 32 -68.85 -4.86 66.29
C PRO A 32 -70.18 -4.35 66.87
N GLY A 33 -70.49 -4.70 68.12
CA GLY A 33 -71.55 -4.08 68.93
C GLY A 33 -72.92 -4.76 68.93
N ARG A 34 -73.83 -4.27 69.80
CA ARG A 34 -75.19 -4.79 70.04
C ARG A 34 -76.22 -4.13 69.11
N ALA A 35 -76.23 -4.48 67.83
CA ALA A 35 -77.30 -4.05 66.92
C ALA A 35 -78.25 -5.21 66.54
N ALA A 36 -79.50 -4.89 66.23
CA ALA A 36 -80.58 -5.86 65.96
C ALA A 36 -80.31 -6.71 64.71
N VAL A 37 -80.84 -7.95 64.73
CA VAL A 37 -80.66 -8.99 63.70
C VAL A 37 -81.29 -8.55 62.38
N GLY A 38 -80.50 -7.87 61.53
CA GLY A 38 -80.93 -7.32 60.24
C GLY A 38 -80.16 -6.07 59.81
N ALA A 39 -79.48 -5.38 60.74
CA ALA A 39 -78.79 -4.11 60.45
C ALA A 39 -77.56 -4.24 59.51
N TYR A 40 -76.90 -5.41 59.46
CA TYR A 40 -75.63 -5.60 58.74
C TYR A 40 -75.75 -6.38 57.41
N GLY A 41 -76.97 -6.59 56.89
CA GLY A 41 -77.18 -7.28 55.60
C GLY A 41 -76.87 -8.78 55.64
N ARG A 42 -76.96 -9.46 54.48
CA ARG A 42 -76.65 -10.90 54.37
C ARG A 42 -75.14 -11.13 54.46
N GLU A 43 -74.74 -12.02 55.36
CA GLU A 43 -73.34 -12.40 55.57
C GLU A 43 -72.81 -13.17 54.35
N SER A 44 -71.62 -12.79 53.85
CA SER A 44 -70.97 -13.45 52.72
C SER A 44 -70.49 -14.84 53.12
N LYS A 45 -70.68 -15.83 52.23
CA LYS A 45 -70.05 -17.15 52.39
C LYS A 45 -68.53 -16.97 52.42
N GLY A 46 -67.87 -17.59 53.39
CA GLY A 46 -66.41 -17.58 53.52
C GLY A 46 -65.73 -18.36 52.38
N PRO A 47 -64.39 -18.40 52.37
CA PRO A 47 -63.62 -19.10 51.33
C PRO A 47 -64.02 -20.58 51.22
N ASN A 48 -64.11 -21.08 49.98
CA ASN A 48 -64.34 -22.51 49.78
C ASN A 48 -63.10 -23.29 50.22
N PHE A 49 -63.30 -24.55 50.63
CA PHE A 49 -62.21 -25.40 51.12
C PHE A 49 -61.10 -25.55 50.07
N GLY A 50 -59.91 -24.99 50.34
CA GLY A 50 -58.74 -24.99 49.45
C GLY A 50 -58.51 -23.71 48.64
N GLU A 51 -59.36 -22.68 48.81
CA GLU A 51 -59.24 -21.38 48.15
C GLU A 51 -58.34 -20.42 48.96
N SER A 52 -57.40 -19.76 48.30
CA SER A 52 -56.51 -18.75 48.92
C SER A 52 -57.26 -17.43 49.13
N SER A 53 -56.94 -16.67 50.18
CA SER A 53 -57.61 -15.39 50.49
C SER A 53 -57.68 -14.41 49.30
N GLY A 54 -56.68 -14.45 48.40
CA GLY A 54 -56.66 -13.63 47.18
C GLY A 54 -57.61 -14.09 46.07
N ASP A 55 -57.88 -15.40 45.96
CA ASP A 55 -58.80 -15.96 44.97
C ASP A 55 -60.27 -15.76 45.40
N THR A 56 -60.54 -15.81 46.72
CA THR A 56 -61.85 -15.48 47.29
C THR A 56 -62.24 -14.03 46.99
N GLN A 57 -61.28 -13.11 47.02
CA GLN A 57 -61.50 -11.70 46.70
C GLN A 57 -61.84 -11.51 45.22
N LYS A 58 -61.12 -12.19 44.32
CA LYS A 58 -61.42 -12.20 42.88
C LYS A 58 -62.79 -12.81 42.56
N ARG A 59 -63.20 -13.88 43.24
CA ARG A 59 -64.53 -14.47 43.07
C ARG A 59 -65.64 -13.49 43.49
N VAL A 60 -65.47 -12.83 44.63
CA VAL A 60 -66.44 -11.84 45.13
C VAL A 60 -66.49 -10.59 44.23
N GLU A 61 -65.38 -10.21 43.61
CA GLU A 61 -65.33 -9.12 42.62
C GLU A 61 -65.95 -9.51 41.27
N CYS A 62 -65.68 -10.71 40.75
CA CYS A 62 -66.29 -11.20 39.50
C CYS A 62 -67.79 -11.54 39.63
N SER A 63 -68.28 -11.89 40.83
CA SER A 63 -69.71 -12.19 41.05
C SER A 63 -70.59 -10.94 41.20
N ARG A 64 -70.00 -9.74 41.24
CA ARG A 64 -70.74 -8.47 41.31
C ARG A 64 -71.22 -7.96 39.95
N ASP A 65 -70.74 -8.55 38.85
CA ASP A 65 -71.00 -8.04 37.50
C ASP A 65 -72.12 -8.80 36.75
N ASP A 66 -72.73 -9.83 37.34
CA ASP A 66 -73.78 -10.63 36.66
C ASP A 66 -75.00 -10.94 37.54
N GLY A 67 -75.51 -9.91 38.22
CA GLY A 67 -76.76 -10.00 38.97
C GLY A 67 -77.50 -8.68 38.99
N LYS A 68 -78.68 -8.63 38.36
CA LYS A 68 -79.71 -7.61 38.63
C LYS A 68 -79.97 -7.58 40.13
N VAL A 69 -79.41 -6.61 40.83
CA VAL A 69 -79.72 -6.36 42.24
C VAL A 69 -81.07 -5.66 42.29
N GLU A 70 -82.11 -6.41 42.63
CA GLU A 70 -83.36 -5.84 43.15
C GLU A 70 -83.03 -5.01 44.40
N GLU A 71 -83.44 -3.74 44.39
CA GLU A 71 -83.30 -2.82 45.52
C GLU A 71 -83.98 -3.38 46.78
N PRO A 72 -83.32 -3.35 47.96
CA PRO A 72 -84.03 -3.54 49.21
C PRO A 72 -84.87 -2.29 49.49
N SER A 73 -86.19 -2.44 49.47
CA SER A 73 -87.13 -1.38 49.85
C SER A 73 -86.78 -0.85 51.25
N ARG A 74 -86.29 0.39 51.33
CA ARG A 74 -86.25 1.13 52.61
C ARG A 74 -87.59 1.82 52.80
N ARG A 75 -88.43 1.24 53.66
CA ARG A 75 -89.59 1.93 54.23
C ARG A 75 -89.09 2.96 55.25
N GLY A 76 -89.44 4.22 55.04
CA GLY A 76 -89.14 5.32 55.95
C GLY A 76 -89.91 6.56 55.47
N ASN A 77 -91.17 6.64 55.88
CA ASN A 77 -92.12 7.67 55.49
C ASN A 77 -91.75 9.05 56.05
N TRP A 78 -91.43 10.01 55.16
CA TRP A 78 -91.79 11.42 55.36
C TRP A 78 -92.23 12.01 54.01
N LYS A 79 -93.31 12.79 54.05
CA LYS A 79 -94.26 13.04 52.95
C LYS A 79 -93.66 13.37 51.57
N LYS A 80 -94.15 12.62 50.57
CA LYS A 80 -94.06 12.92 49.13
C LYS A 80 -94.98 14.07 48.75
N THR A 81 -94.43 15.09 48.11
CA THR A 81 -95.06 15.82 46.99
C THR A 81 -93.96 16.23 46.02
N GLY A 82 -94.10 15.84 44.74
CA GLY A 82 -93.23 16.26 43.64
C GLY A 82 -92.15 15.24 43.24
N SER A 83 -92.39 14.51 42.17
CA SER A 83 -91.48 13.56 41.50
C SER A 83 -90.09 14.17 41.20
N LYS A 84 -89.02 13.66 41.83
CA LYS A 84 -87.63 13.94 41.45
C LYS A 84 -86.97 12.68 40.88
N LYS A 85 -86.42 12.81 39.67
CA LYS A 85 -85.58 11.81 38.98
C LYS A 85 -84.47 11.34 39.92
N SER A 86 -84.22 10.03 40.01
CA SER A 86 -83.08 9.46 40.72
C SER A 86 -81.78 9.90 40.03
N VAL A 87 -80.90 10.59 40.75
CA VAL A 87 -79.58 11.01 40.24
C VAL A 87 -78.72 9.76 40.03
N LYS A 88 -78.27 9.52 38.79
CA LYS A 88 -77.25 8.49 38.49
C LYS A 88 -75.88 9.04 38.85
N TYR A 89 -75.20 8.40 39.79
CA TYR A 89 -73.78 8.68 40.05
C TYR A 89 -72.93 8.08 38.93
N GLN A 90 -72.10 8.92 38.28
CA GLN A 90 -71.04 8.47 37.39
C GLN A 90 -69.72 8.53 38.16
N TYR A 91 -69.06 7.40 38.30
CA TYR A 91 -67.73 7.31 38.91
C TYR A 91 -66.70 7.45 37.80
N LYS A 92 -65.76 8.40 37.94
CA LYS A 92 -64.58 8.46 37.08
C LYS A 92 -63.49 7.56 37.66
N THR A 93 -62.90 6.71 36.83
CA THR A 93 -61.73 5.91 37.22
C THR A 93 -60.43 6.71 37.07
N ILE A 94 -59.37 6.30 37.76
CA ILE A 94 -58.04 6.94 37.67
C ILE A 94 -57.55 6.94 36.21
N ASP A 95 -57.78 5.85 35.49
CA ASP A 95 -57.42 5.70 34.07
C ASP A 95 -58.21 6.66 33.17
N GLU A 96 -59.49 6.90 33.46
CA GLU A 96 -60.33 7.87 32.74
C GLU A 96 -59.86 9.32 32.96
N VAL A 97 -59.44 9.69 34.17
CA VAL A 97 -58.89 11.03 34.48
C VAL A 97 -57.56 11.29 33.76
N ILE A 98 -56.74 10.25 33.60
CA ILE A 98 -55.50 10.29 32.83
C ILE A 98 -55.81 10.36 31.32
N ALA A 99 -56.82 9.63 30.83
CA ALA A 99 -57.25 9.61 29.43
C ALA A 99 -57.97 10.91 28.98
N GLU A 100 -58.71 11.59 29.87
CA GLU A 100 -59.33 12.91 29.61
C GLU A 100 -58.28 13.96 29.27
N SER A 101 -57.06 13.87 29.83
CA SER A 101 -55.92 14.73 29.47
C SER A 101 -55.41 14.49 28.04
N GLY A 102 -55.52 13.27 27.51
CA GLY A 102 -55.21 12.97 26.10
C GLY A 102 -56.33 13.48 25.17
N SER A 103 -57.58 13.33 25.60
CA SER A 103 -58.78 13.69 24.85
C SER A 103 -59.00 15.21 24.74
N LEU A 104 -58.58 16.02 25.73
CA LEU A 104 -58.67 17.49 25.66
C LEU A 104 -57.73 18.08 24.59
N LYS A 105 -56.54 17.49 24.41
CA LYS A 105 -55.63 17.84 23.29
C LYS A 105 -56.19 17.41 21.93
N GLN A 106 -56.94 16.29 21.88
CA GLN A 106 -57.54 15.76 20.66
C GLN A 106 -58.83 16.50 20.24
N ARG A 107 -59.59 17.09 21.17
CA ARG A 107 -60.79 17.93 20.89
C ARG A 107 -60.46 19.35 20.40
N LEU A 108 -59.27 19.88 20.69
CA LEU A 108 -58.76 21.15 20.14
C LEU A 108 -58.08 20.99 18.76
N SER A 109 -57.86 19.75 18.32
CA SER A 109 -57.20 19.43 17.03
C SER A 109 -58.09 18.61 16.08
N SER A 110 -59.34 18.33 16.45
CA SER A 110 -60.32 17.67 15.59
C SER A 110 -61.26 18.69 14.93
N GLY A 111 -61.02 18.98 13.66
CA GLY A 111 -62.06 19.35 12.70
C GLY A 111 -62.53 20.81 12.69
N SER A 112 -61.69 21.71 12.20
CA SER A 112 -62.19 22.90 11.50
C SER A 112 -63.00 22.43 10.28
N SER A 113 -64.32 22.28 10.42
CA SER A 113 -65.18 22.31 9.24
C SER A 113 -65.05 23.73 8.68
N GLY A 114 -64.37 23.90 7.54
CA GLY A 114 -64.01 25.20 6.94
C GLY A 114 -65.18 26.10 6.51
N VAL A 115 -66.39 25.88 7.04
CA VAL A 115 -67.57 26.70 6.80
C VAL A 115 -67.68 27.76 7.89
N LYS A 116 -67.55 29.02 7.48
CA LYS A 116 -67.62 30.19 8.35
C LYS A 116 -69.09 30.63 8.50
N VAL A 117 -69.70 30.38 9.65
CA VAL A 117 -71.11 30.73 9.92
C VAL A 117 -71.16 32.16 10.44
N ILE A 118 -71.82 33.06 9.70
CA ILE A 118 -71.95 34.48 10.04
C ILE A 118 -73.32 34.70 10.68
N ASP A 119 -73.34 35.05 11.96
CA ASP A 119 -74.54 35.37 12.73
C ASP A 119 -74.82 36.87 12.67
N MET A 120 -75.96 37.23 12.07
CA MET A 120 -76.44 38.61 11.89
C MET A 120 -77.66 38.93 12.78
N THR A 121 -78.04 38.04 13.71
CA THR A 121 -79.25 38.22 14.55
C THR A 121 -79.07 39.19 15.73
N GLY A 122 -77.85 39.70 15.95
CA GLY A 122 -77.55 40.70 16.98
C GLY A 122 -77.20 42.08 16.40
N LYS A 123 -76.96 43.06 17.29
CA LYS A 123 -76.51 44.42 16.91
C LYS A 123 -75.12 44.45 16.23
N GLU A 124 -74.35 43.36 16.30
CA GLU A 124 -73.02 43.23 15.68
C GLU A 124 -72.86 41.86 15.00
N GLN A 125 -72.13 41.84 13.88
CA GLN A 125 -71.81 40.63 13.12
C GLN A 125 -70.76 39.79 13.86
N LYS A 126 -71.14 38.57 14.26
CA LYS A 126 -70.21 37.59 14.85
C LYS A 126 -70.03 36.39 13.95
N VAL A 127 -68.82 35.86 13.91
CA VAL A 127 -68.47 34.80 12.97
C VAL A 127 -67.88 33.58 13.67
N TYR A 128 -68.49 32.42 13.41
CA TYR A 128 -68.13 31.13 14.03
C TYR A 128 -67.45 30.20 13.02
N SER A 129 -66.47 29.42 13.49
CA SER A 129 -65.71 28.44 12.70
C SER A 129 -66.40 27.08 12.72
N GLY A 130 -67.42 26.90 11.88
CA GLY A 130 -68.14 25.64 11.70
C GLY A 130 -69.52 25.58 12.36
N TYR A 131 -70.32 24.59 11.93
CA TYR A 131 -71.68 24.34 12.45
C TYR A 131 -71.68 23.89 13.91
N ASP A 132 -70.64 23.17 14.35
CA ASP A 132 -70.53 22.69 15.74
C ASP A 132 -70.35 23.82 16.75
N ALA A 133 -69.61 24.87 16.37
CA ALA A 133 -69.43 26.06 17.21
C ALA A 133 -70.74 26.86 17.39
N TYR A 134 -71.59 26.92 16.36
CA TYR A 134 -72.91 27.56 16.44
C TYR A 134 -73.92 26.70 17.23
N ALA A 135 -73.91 25.38 17.02
CA ALA A 135 -74.77 24.43 17.74
C ALA A 135 -74.45 24.37 19.24
N ALA A 136 -73.17 24.51 19.62
CA ALA A 136 -72.75 24.58 21.02
C ALA A 136 -73.33 25.81 21.75
N LYS A 137 -73.44 26.96 21.07
CA LYS A 137 -74.09 28.17 21.63
C LYS A 137 -75.59 27.95 21.82
N THR A 138 -76.29 27.38 20.84
CA THR A 138 -77.73 27.13 20.95
C THR A 138 -78.03 26.09 22.03
N ARG A 139 -77.20 25.05 22.18
CA ARG A 139 -77.30 24.11 23.31
C ARG A 139 -76.98 24.76 24.66
N ALA A 140 -75.91 25.55 24.76
CA ALA A 140 -75.55 26.24 25.99
C ALA A 140 -76.60 27.28 26.44
N ILE A 141 -77.27 27.96 25.50
CA ILE A 141 -78.38 28.89 25.82
C ILE A 141 -79.62 28.11 26.30
N VAL A 142 -79.92 26.95 25.69
CA VAL A 142 -81.04 26.09 26.10
C VAL A 142 -80.77 25.41 27.45
N GLU A 143 -79.52 24.99 27.72
CA GLU A 143 -79.11 24.40 28.99
C GLU A 143 -79.02 25.45 30.13
N ALA A 144 -78.57 26.67 29.85
CA ALA A 144 -78.54 27.75 30.83
C ALA A 144 -79.94 28.27 31.23
N GLN A 145 -80.97 28.03 30.41
CA GLN A 145 -82.35 28.42 30.72
C GLN A 145 -83.14 27.36 31.50
N VAL A 146 -82.68 26.10 31.58
CA VAL A 146 -83.52 24.98 32.05
C VAL A 146 -83.22 24.46 33.46
N GLU A 147 -82.12 24.81 34.14
CA GLU A 147 -81.86 24.28 35.49
C GLU A 147 -81.37 25.32 36.51
N ARG A 148 -82.23 26.27 36.90
CA ARG A 148 -82.17 26.77 38.30
C ARG A 148 -82.79 25.74 39.21
N LEU A 149 -81.99 24.74 39.59
CA LEU A 149 -82.35 23.81 40.66
C LEU A 149 -82.52 24.62 41.96
N VAL A 150 -83.47 24.20 42.80
CA VAL A 150 -83.89 24.86 44.07
C VAL A 150 -82.77 24.89 45.14
N PHE A 151 -81.54 24.54 44.77
CA PHE A 151 -80.35 24.58 45.61
C PHE A 151 -79.14 25.00 44.76
N ASP A 152 -79.15 26.26 44.32
CA ASP A 152 -78.05 26.88 43.58
C ASP A 152 -77.07 27.49 44.60
N VAL A 153 -76.07 26.71 45.02
CA VAL A 153 -74.98 27.17 45.90
C VAL A 153 -73.70 27.23 45.07
N PRO A 154 -73.52 28.28 44.25
CA PRO A 154 -72.42 28.37 43.30
C PRO A 154 -71.05 28.32 43.99
N GLU A 155 -70.92 28.88 45.19
CA GLU A 155 -69.68 28.83 45.98
C GLU A 155 -69.33 27.41 46.46
N LEU A 156 -70.33 26.61 46.86
CA LEU A 156 -70.10 25.23 47.28
C LEU A 156 -69.76 24.34 46.08
N MET A 157 -70.45 24.54 44.95
CA MET A 157 -70.13 23.86 43.70
C MET A 157 -68.75 24.26 43.18
N HIS A 158 -68.36 25.54 43.29
CA HIS A 158 -67.03 26.02 42.96
C HIS A 158 -65.98 25.34 43.84
N ASN A 159 -66.17 25.30 45.16
CA ASN A 159 -65.25 24.64 46.09
C ASN A 159 -65.13 23.14 45.83
N LEU A 160 -66.24 22.44 45.55
CA LEU A 160 -66.22 21.02 45.21
C LEU A 160 -65.52 20.76 43.87
N ASN A 161 -65.78 21.58 42.85
CA ASN A 161 -65.10 21.49 41.56
C ASN A 161 -63.61 21.85 41.68
N LEU A 162 -63.24 22.78 42.55
CA LEU A 162 -61.84 23.12 42.84
C LEU A 162 -61.12 21.91 43.46
N LEU A 163 -61.72 21.26 44.46
CA LEU A 163 -61.16 20.04 45.05
C LEU A 163 -61.05 18.89 44.03
N ILE A 164 -62.03 18.75 43.13
CA ILE A 164 -61.96 17.78 42.04
C ILE A 164 -60.81 18.14 41.08
N ASN A 165 -60.66 19.40 40.70
CA ASN A 165 -59.58 19.84 39.82
C ASN A 165 -58.19 19.64 40.47
N GLU A 166 -58.05 19.97 41.75
CA GLU A 166 -56.80 19.76 42.50
C GLU A 166 -56.46 18.27 42.62
N THR A 167 -57.46 17.41 42.84
CA THR A 167 -57.25 15.95 42.87
C THR A 167 -56.95 15.38 41.48
N GLU A 168 -57.62 15.84 40.42
CA GLU A 168 -57.29 15.46 39.04
C GLU A 168 -55.89 15.94 38.63
N GLU A 169 -55.49 17.16 39.00
CA GLU A 169 -54.16 17.71 38.72
C GLU A 169 -53.05 16.97 39.48
N THR A 170 -53.29 16.63 40.75
CA THR A 170 -52.33 15.82 41.54
C THR A 170 -52.18 14.41 40.97
N ILE A 171 -53.26 13.75 40.54
CA ILE A 171 -53.22 12.47 39.82
C ILE A 171 -52.36 12.60 38.55
N ARG A 172 -52.60 13.64 37.75
CA ARG A 172 -51.84 13.90 36.51
C ARG A 172 -50.37 14.18 36.78
N ARG A 173 -50.06 14.97 37.82
CA ARG A 173 -48.68 15.26 38.22
C ARG A 173 -47.95 13.99 38.64
N ASN A 174 -48.60 13.15 39.44
CA ASN A 174 -48.04 11.88 39.90
C ASN A 174 -47.81 10.92 38.73
N ASP A 175 -48.74 10.78 37.78
CA ASP A 175 -48.54 9.94 36.58
C ASP A 175 -47.37 10.43 35.73
N ARG A 176 -47.24 11.74 35.48
CA ARG A 176 -46.08 12.31 34.77
C ARG A 176 -44.77 12.03 35.49
N GLN A 177 -44.75 12.20 36.81
CA GLN A 177 -43.57 11.88 37.63
C GLN A 177 -43.25 10.40 37.59
N MET A 178 -44.25 9.52 37.67
CA MET A 178 -44.07 8.07 37.56
C MET A 178 -43.51 7.66 36.20
N ARG A 179 -44.01 8.23 35.09
CA ARG A 179 -43.47 7.96 33.74
C ARG A 179 -42.05 8.47 33.60
N PHE A 180 -41.78 9.71 34.02
CA PHE A 180 -40.43 10.27 34.01
C PHE A 180 -39.44 9.41 34.80
N LEU A 181 -39.81 9.00 36.02
CA LEU A 181 -38.97 8.12 36.83
C LEU A 181 -38.78 6.76 36.16
N ARG A 182 -39.81 6.19 35.53
CA ARG A 182 -39.72 4.91 34.82
C ARG A 182 -38.80 4.98 33.60
N ASP A 183 -38.89 6.05 32.82
CA ASP A 183 -38.01 6.30 31.68
C ASP A 183 -36.57 6.53 32.16
N GLN A 184 -36.38 7.27 33.26
CA GLN A 184 -35.08 7.47 33.89
C GLN A 184 -34.48 6.16 34.40
N THR A 185 -35.27 5.30 35.06
CA THR A 185 -34.77 3.98 35.50
C THR A 185 -34.39 3.10 34.31
N ALA A 186 -35.18 3.10 33.23
CA ALA A 186 -34.86 2.32 32.03
C ALA A 186 -33.58 2.82 31.34
N ALA A 187 -33.37 4.15 31.29
CA ALA A 187 -32.14 4.74 30.78
C ALA A 187 -30.93 4.35 31.65
N LEU A 188 -31.04 4.48 32.97
CA LEU A 188 -29.98 4.09 33.91
C LEU A 188 -29.66 2.59 33.87
N GLU A 189 -30.67 1.73 33.67
CA GLU A 189 -30.48 0.29 33.49
C GLU A 189 -29.69 -0.01 32.21
N ASN A 190 -30.03 0.64 31.09
CA ASN A 190 -29.29 0.49 29.83
C ASN A 190 -27.84 0.99 29.97
N ASP A 191 -27.63 2.14 30.60
CA ASP A 191 -26.29 2.70 30.85
C ASP A 191 -25.47 1.76 31.74
N SER A 192 -26.10 1.19 32.78
CA SER A 192 -25.46 0.20 33.66
C SER A 192 -25.04 -1.05 32.89
N MET A 193 -25.90 -1.57 32.00
CA MET A 193 -25.56 -2.72 31.15
C MET A 193 -24.40 -2.41 30.19
N GLN A 194 -24.39 -1.23 29.56
CA GLN A 194 -23.31 -0.83 28.66
C GLN A 194 -21.97 -0.68 29.40
N ILE A 195 -21.98 -0.06 30.58
CA ILE A 195 -20.80 0.09 31.42
C ILE A 195 -20.30 -1.28 31.88
N GLN A 196 -21.20 -2.20 32.28
CA GLN A 196 -20.81 -3.56 32.68
C GLN A 196 -20.16 -4.33 31.52
N ALA A 197 -20.69 -4.21 30.30
CA ALA A 197 -20.10 -4.84 29.12
C ALA A 197 -18.71 -4.27 28.80
N ALA A 198 -18.54 -2.94 28.87
CA ALA A 198 -17.25 -2.29 28.68
C ALA A 198 -16.24 -2.71 29.77
N LEU A 199 -16.66 -2.76 31.03
CA LEU A 199 -15.83 -3.16 32.16
C LEU A 199 -15.39 -4.63 32.05
N TRP A 200 -16.28 -5.51 31.58
CA TRP A 200 -15.93 -6.92 31.33
C TRP A 200 -14.88 -7.06 30.23
N LYS A 201 -15.03 -6.30 29.13
CA LYS A 201 -14.04 -6.27 28.04
C LYS A 201 -12.68 -5.75 28.52
N GLU A 202 -12.65 -4.63 29.26
CA GLU A 202 -11.43 -4.05 29.82
C GLU A 202 -10.73 -5.02 30.78
N ARG A 203 -11.49 -5.74 31.61
CA ARG A 203 -10.92 -6.76 32.51
C ARG A 203 -10.27 -7.91 31.76
N GLU A 204 -10.83 -8.31 30.63
CA GLU A 204 -10.26 -9.40 29.83
C GLU A 204 -8.98 -8.93 29.11
N GLU A 205 -8.96 -7.70 28.60
CA GLU A 205 -7.75 -7.06 28.06
C GLU A 205 -6.66 -6.91 29.14
N GLN A 206 -7.03 -6.49 30.36
CA GLN A 206 -6.09 -6.37 31.47
C GLN A 206 -5.46 -7.73 31.83
N LYS A 207 -6.26 -8.80 31.92
CA LYS A 207 -5.73 -10.14 32.18
C LYS A 207 -4.76 -10.60 31.09
N ARG A 208 -5.10 -10.39 29.81
CA ARG A 208 -4.21 -10.76 28.69
C ARG A 208 -2.86 -10.04 28.79
N VAL A 209 -2.87 -8.75 29.12
CA VAL A 209 -1.64 -7.97 29.31
C VAL A 209 -0.86 -8.42 30.55
N GLU A 210 -1.53 -8.74 31.66
CA GLU A 210 -0.89 -9.30 32.86
C GLU A 210 -0.23 -10.66 32.57
N GLU A 211 -0.91 -11.57 31.88
CA GLU A 211 -0.36 -12.88 31.47
C GLU A 211 0.86 -12.74 30.53
N LEU A 212 0.79 -11.78 29.60
CA LEU A 212 1.90 -11.45 28.71
C LEU A 212 3.08 -10.84 29.48
N ASN A 213 2.82 -9.96 30.44
CA ASN A 213 3.86 -9.35 31.26
C ASN A 213 4.55 -10.39 32.15
N ASP A 214 3.81 -11.31 32.77
CA ASP A 214 4.37 -12.43 33.53
C ASP A 214 5.25 -13.33 32.66
N LEU A 215 4.84 -13.56 31.41
CA LEU A 215 5.60 -14.34 30.44
C LEU A 215 6.91 -13.62 30.06
N LEU A 216 6.86 -12.31 29.84
CA LEU A 216 8.03 -11.49 29.53
C LEU A 216 8.98 -11.36 30.73
N GLU A 217 8.46 -11.20 31.95
CA GLU A 217 9.26 -11.09 33.17
C GLU A 217 10.03 -12.40 33.42
N ARG A 218 9.36 -13.55 33.31
CA ARG A 218 10.02 -14.87 33.39
C ARG A 218 11.11 -15.04 32.34
N PHE A 219 10.89 -14.51 31.14
CA PHE A 219 11.89 -14.55 30.09
C PHE A 219 13.06 -13.59 30.36
N SER A 220 12.79 -12.38 30.86
CA SER A 220 13.81 -11.41 31.26
C SER A 220 14.72 -11.99 32.34
N THR A 221 14.16 -12.62 33.39
CA THR A 221 14.96 -13.24 34.44
C THR A 221 15.89 -14.31 33.88
N LYS A 222 15.41 -15.16 32.98
CA LYS A 222 16.24 -16.17 32.29
C LYS A 222 17.31 -15.54 31.39
N SER A 223 16.98 -14.44 30.73
CA SER A 223 17.91 -13.69 29.87
C SER A 223 19.04 -13.09 30.68
N ASP A 224 18.74 -12.51 31.84
CA ASP A 224 19.73 -11.95 32.76
C ASP A 224 20.66 -13.04 33.35
N GLU A 225 20.16 -14.26 33.50
CA GLU A 225 20.95 -15.43 33.89
C GLU A 225 21.84 -15.99 32.77
N GLY A 226 21.70 -15.50 31.53
CA GLY A 226 22.50 -15.93 30.36
C GLY A 226 22.15 -17.32 29.83
N ASN A 227 21.01 -17.89 30.24
CA ASN A 227 20.59 -19.25 29.87
C ASN A 227 19.66 -19.30 28.66
N VAL A 228 19.40 -18.17 28.00
CA VAL A 228 18.45 -18.09 26.90
C VAL A 228 19.10 -18.55 25.59
N THR A 229 18.46 -19.52 24.94
CA THR A 229 18.85 -20.02 23.62
C THR A 229 18.05 -19.35 22.49
N LEU A 230 18.59 -19.39 21.27
CA LEU A 230 17.90 -18.86 20.08
C LEU A 230 16.56 -19.54 19.80
N ASP A 231 16.43 -20.82 20.15
CA ASP A 231 15.19 -21.58 19.95
C ASP A 231 14.13 -21.23 21.00
N GLU A 232 14.52 -20.98 22.26
CA GLU A 232 13.59 -20.46 23.26
C GLU A 232 13.09 -19.05 22.92
N CYS A 233 13.97 -18.17 22.40
CA CYS A 233 13.56 -16.88 21.85
C CYS A 233 12.52 -17.08 20.74
N ARG A 234 12.78 -18.00 19.81
CA ARG A 234 11.89 -18.28 18.68
C ARG A 234 10.52 -18.75 19.14
N GLU A 235 10.46 -19.68 20.08
CA GLU A 235 9.20 -20.17 20.66
C GLU A 235 8.43 -19.06 21.36
N LEU A 236 9.11 -18.19 22.11
CA LEU A 236 8.51 -17.02 22.75
C LEU A 236 7.85 -16.08 21.73
N PHE A 237 8.60 -15.69 20.68
CA PHE A 237 8.09 -14.78 19.65
C PHE A 237 6.96 -15.42 18.83
N GLN A 238 7.03 -16.71 18.52
CA GLN A 238 5.93 -17.42 17.88
C GLN A 238 4.69 -17.42 18.77
N LYS A 239 4.84 -17.73 20.07
CA LYS A 239 3.73 -17.72 21.03
C LYS A 239 3.10 -16.34 21.17
N MET A 240 3.90 -15.28 21.27
CA MET A 240 3.40 -13.90 21.31
C MET A 240 2.62 -13.53 20.03
N GLN A 241 3.05 -14.01 18.87
CA GLN A 241 2.36 -13.76 17.61
C GLN A 241 1.07 -14.55 17.43
N THR A 242 1.01 -15.78 17.93
CA THR A 242 -0.18 -16.63 17.80
C THR A 242 -1.24 -16.34 18.85
N GLU A 243 -0.84 -16.09 20.09
CA GLU A 243 -1.76 -15.95 21.23
C GLU A 243 -2.04 -14.46 21.59
N TYR A 244 -1.08 -13.55 21.36
CA TYR A 244 -1.13 -12.15 21.81
C TYR A 244 -0.84 -11.14 20.68
N PHE A 245 -1.40 -11.37 19.49
CA PHE A 245 -1.09 -10.57 18.29
C PHE A 245 -1.44 -9.07 18.43
N GLU A 246 -2.55 -8.76 19.11
CA GLU A 246 -3.03 -7.38 19.28
C GLU A 246 -2.05 -6.58 20.15
N GLU A 247 -1.63 -7.18 21.26
CA GLU A 247 -0.68 -6.66 22.22
C GLU A 247 0.73 -6.56 21.62
N TYR A 248 1.15 -7.60 20.88
CA TYR A 248 2.42 -7.61 20.15
C TYR A 248 2.57 -6.37 19.25
N ARG A 249 1.51 -6.04 18.50
CA ARG A 249 1.49 -4.87 17.61
C ARG A 249 1.34 -3.56 18.38
N LEU A 250 0.53 -3.52 19.43
CA LEU A 250 0.28 -2.30 20.21
C LEU A 250 1.56 -1.82 20.92
N PHE A 251 2.29 -2.75 21.54
CA PHE A 251 3.50 -2.47 22.31
C PHE A 251 4.81 -2.57 21.53
N ARG A 252 4.74 -2.90 20.23
CA ARG A 252 5.90 -3.09 19.35
C ARG A 252 6.92 -4.07 19.92
N LEU A 253 6.45 -5.22 20.38
CA LEU A 253 7.29 -6.23 21.03
C LEU A 253 8.36 -6.79 20.07
N GLU A 254 8.27 -6.51 18.76
CA GLU A 254 9.35 -6.76 17.81
C GLU A 254 10.69 -6.10 18.20
N GLU A 255 10.67 -4.98 18.93
CA GLU A 255 11.89 -4.26 19.34
C GLU A 255 12.66 -5.01 20.44
N ILE A 256 11.99 -5.84 21.24
CA ILE A 256 12.61 -6.72 22.25
C ILE A 256 13.54 -7.75 21.61
N ALA A 257 13.31 -8.08 20.32
CA ALA A 257 14.21 -8.96 19.60
C ALA A 257 15.62 -8.36 19.49
N ILE A 258 15.74 -7.03 19.40
CA ILE A 258 17.04 -6.36 19.30
C ILE A 258 17.84 -6.52 20.60
N THR A 259 17.20 -6.46 21.77
CA THR A 259 17.92 -6.59 23.05
C THR A 259 18.34 -8.03 23.35
N ASN A 260 17.47 -9.00 23.07
CA ASN A 260 17.68 -10.38 23.52
C ASN A 260 18.25 -11.29 22.42
N VAL A 261 17.84 -11.08 21.17
CA VAL A 261 18.21 -11.96 20.04
C VAL A 261 19.50 -11.47 19.37
N LEU A 262 19.75 -10.16 19.30
CA LEU A 262 20.96 -9.62 18.66
C LEU A 262 22.26 -10.16 19.27
N PRO A 263 22.45 -10.20 20.60
CA PRO A 263 23.71 -10.72 21.18
C PRO A 263 23.91 -12.20 20.86
N LEU A 264 22.83 -12.99 20.84
CA LEU A 264 22.86 -14.41 20.50
C LEU A 264 23.20 -14.63 19.01
N ILE A 265 22.63 -13.81 18.12
CA ILE A 265 22.97 -13.83 16.69
C ILE A 265 24.42 -13.43 16.45
N GLN A 266 24.91 -12.39 17.16
CA GLN A 266 26.31 -11.99 17.10
C GLN A 266 27.21 -13.15 17.51
N HIS A 267 26.93 -13.82 18.62
CA HIS A 267 27.69 -14.99 19.06
C HIS A 267 27.61 -16.16 18.07
N TYR A 268 26.44 -16.41 17.50
CA TYR A 268 26.23 -17.46 16.49
C TYR A 268 27.10 -17.25 15.24
N PHE A 269 27.14 -16.02 14.72
CA PHE A 269 27.94 -15.68 13.54
C PHE A 269 29.43 -15.49 13.82
N LEU A 270 29.89 -15.39 15.08
CA LEU A 270 31.34 -15.37 15.39
C LEU A 270 32.06 -16.65 14.95
N THR A 271 31.34 -17.78 14.95
CA THR A 271 31.87 -19.09 14.55
C THR A 271 31.78 -19.35 13.04
N TRP A 272 31.14 -18.46 12.30
CA TRP A 272 30.91 -18.61 10.86
C TRP A 272 32.14 -18.24 10.05
N ASP A 273 32.59 -19.16 9.20
CA ASP A 273 33.54 -18.88 8.12
C ASP A 273 32.84 -19.05 6.77
N ALA A 274 32.44 -17.93 6.15
CA ALA A 274 31.68 -17.98 4.90
C ALA A 274 32.51 -18.44 3.69
N LEU A 275 33.84 -18.42 3.78
CA LEU A 275 34.71 -18.86 2.68
C LEU A 275 34.89 -20.39 2.66
N ASP A 276 34.45 -21.10 3.70
CA ASP A 276 34.42 -22.55 3.72
C ASP A 276 33.16 -23.07 3.00
N ASN A 277 33.35 -23.95 2.02
CA ASN A 277 32.26 -24.50 1.20
C ASN A 277 31.25 -25.28 2.05
N ASP A 278 31.68 -25.88 3.16
CA ASP A 278 30.82 -26.64 4.07
C ASP A 278 29.90 -25.73 4.90
N GLN A 279 30.29 -24.48 5.13
CA GLN A 279 29.55 -23.49 5.92
C GLN A 279 28.82 -22.44 5.07
N MET A 280 28.74 -22.64 3.75
CA MET A 280 28.16 -21.66 2.83
C MET A 280 26.67 -21.36 3.11
N ASN A 281 25.92 -22.37 3.57
CA ASN A 281 24.49 -22.22 3.92
C ASN A 281 24.26 -21.86 5.40
N TYR A 282 25.33 -21.65 6.18
CA TYR A 282 25.24 -21.42 7.61
C TYR A 282 24.47 -20.13 7.92
N GLY A 283 23.48 -20.23 8.81
CA GLY A 283 22.66 -19.09 9.25
C GLY A 283 21.57 -18.65 8.28
N ILE A 284 21.49 -19.17 7.05
CA ILE A 284 20.42 -18.81 6.09
C ILE A 284 19.04 -19.25 6.61
N ALA A 285 18.92 -20.48 7.11
CA ALA A 285 17.67 -21.00 7.67
C ALA A 285 17.23 -20.17 8.89
N LEU A 286 18.15 -19.92 9.82
CA LEU A 286 17.93 -19.10 11.01
C LEU A 286 17.44 -17.70 10.65
N ILE A 287 18.13 -17.00 9.76
CA ILE A 287 17.74 -15.65 9.34
C ILE A 287 16.42 -15.68 8.57
N SER A 288 16.16 -16.71 7.75
CA SER A 288 14.88 -16.85 7.06
C SER A 288 13.72 -17.03 8.04
N GLU A 289 13.93 -17.70 9.16
CA GLU A 289 12.92 -17.88 10.20
C GLU A 289 12.68 -16.58 10.96
N TRP A 290 13.76 -15.90 11.38
CA TRP A 290 13.65 -14.58 12.01
C TRP A 290 13.06 -13.52 11.08
N LYS A 291 13.27 -13.65 9.75
CA LYS A 291 12.59 -12.83 8.75
C LYS A 291 11.08 -13.04 8.81
N LYS A 292 10.62 -14.30 8.80
CA LYS A 292 9.17 -14.62 8.90
C LYS A 292 8.55 -14.15 10.21
N ILE A 293 9.30 -14.23 11.32
CA ILE A 293 8.84 -13.78 12.63
C ILE A 293 8.78 -12.25 12.66
N LEU A 294 9.80 -11.53 12.20
CA LEU A 294 9.89 -10.08 12.44
C LEU A 294 9.34 -9.21 11.29
N GLU A 295 9.27 -9.72 10.05
CA GLU A 295 8.59 -9.02 8.95
C GLU A 295 7.08 -9.26 9.01
N ILE A 296 6.37 -8.39 9.72
CA ILE A 296 4.90 -8.31 9.63
C ILE A 296 4.55 -7.48 8.39
N GLU A 297 3.86 -8.10 7.42
CA GLU A 297 3.55 -7.61 6.06
C GLU A 297 2.83 -6.25 5.96
N GLN A 298 2.46 -5.59 7.06
CA GLN A 298 1.67 -4.37 7.05
C GLN A 298 2.46 -3.05 7.11
N ARG A 299 3.80 -3.07 7.19
CA ARG A 299 4.61 -1.84 6.95
C ARG A 299 4.83 -1.59 5.45
N GLY A 300 3.79 -1.81 4.64
CA GLY A 300 3.74 -1.37 3.25
C GLY A 300 3.09 0.01 3.17
N ILE A 301 3.77 0.96 2.51
CA ILE A 301 3.22 1.94 1.53
C ILE A 301 4.01 3.25 1.51
N PHE A 302 4.72 3.64 2.57
CA PHE A 302 5.52 4.88 2.54
C PHE A 302 7.01 4.60 2.42
N ASN A 303 7.54 4.85 1.22
CA ASN A 303 8.96 5.04 0.94
C ASN A 303 9.46 6.30 1.69
N VAL A 304 9.51 6.24 3.02
CA VAL A 304 10.29 7.19 3.81
C VAL A 304 11.75 6.83 3.55
N THR A 305 12.57 7.82 3.23
CA THR A 305 14.02 7.68 3.14
C THR A 305 14.53 6.98 4.40
N LYS A 306 14.92 5.71 4.28
CA LYS A 306 15.39 4.89 5.40
C LYS A 306 16.71 5.47 5.91
N SER A 307 16.67 6.11 7.08
CA SER A 307 17.86 6.41 7.87
C SER A 307 18.26 5.17 8.68
N LEU A 308 19.54 5.03 9.04
CA LEU A 308 20.04 4.00 9.97
C LEU A 308 19.31 4.03 11.34
N GLU A 309 18.64 5.14 11.64
CA GLU A 309 17.82 5.35 12.84
C GLU A 309 16.44 4.69 12.76
N ASN A 310 15.90 4.45 11.55
CA ASN A 310 14.54 3.93 11.33
C ASN A 310 14.55 2.52 10.72
N LEU A 311 15.53 1.70 11.09
CA LEU A 311 15.61 0.31 10.65
C LEU A 311 14.54 -0.54 11.33
N SER A 312 13.92 -1.43 10.57
CA SER A 312 13.08 -2.47 11.18
C SER A 312 13.92 -3.38 12.11
N PRO A 313 13.32 -4.03 13.11
CA PRO A 313 14.08 -4.92 14.00
C PRO A 313 14.82 -6.02 13.26
N PHE A 314 14.22 -6.58 12.20
CA PHE A 314 14.91 -7.54 11.32
C PHE A 314 16.12 -6.92 10.61
N GLU A 315 15.98 -5.73 10.03
CA GLU A 315 17.09 -5.01 9.41
C GLU A 315 18.20 -4.68 10.41
N ARG A 316 17.84 -4.38 11.66
CA ARG A 316 18.80 -4.14 12.75
C ARG A 316 19.59 -5.41 13.09
N LEU A 317 18.92 -6.56 13.20
CA LEU A 317 19.58 -7.85 13.42
C LEU A 317 20.58 -8.19 12.31
N LEU A 318 20.21 -7.92 11.05
CA LEU A 318 21.13 -8.09 9.92
C LEU A 318 22.29 -7.10 9.95
N TRP A 319 22.02 -5.83 10.23
CA TRP A 319 23.04 -4.77 10.19
C TRP A 319 24.03 -4.85 11.36
N ASP A 320 23.58 -5.17 12.57
CA ASP A 320 24.43 -5.22 13.75
C ASP A 320 24.97 -6.64 14.05
N GLY A 321 24.31 -7.69 13.53
CA GLY A 321 24.71 -9.08 13.73
C GLY A 321 25.50 -9.67 12.57
N TRP A 322 24.93 -9.64 11.36
CA TRP A 322 25.50 -10.31 10.18
C TRP A 322 26.53 -9.46 9.43
N MET A 323 26.24 -8.16 9.23
CA MET A 323 27.10 -7.26 8.46
C MET A 323 28.53 -7.12 9.00
N PRO A 324 28.79 -7.05 10.32
CA PRO A 324 30.16 -6.94 10.84
C PRO A 324 31.00 -8.18 10.50
N VAL A 325 30.39 -9.37 10.54
CA VAL A 325 31.04 -10.62 10.16
C VAL A 325 31.33 -10.63 8.66
N MET A 326 30.38 -10.20 7.84
CA MET A 326 30.59 -10.05 6.39
C MET A 326 31.75 -9.08 6.06
N ARG A 327 31.83 -7.93 6.75
CA ARG A 327 32.96 -6.98 6.60
C ARG A 327 34.29 -7.64 6.97
N LYS A 328 34.33 -8.41 8.07
CA LYS A 328 35.54 -9.14 8.51
C LYS A 328 35.98 -10.19 7.48
N ILE A 329 35.03 -10.92 6.90
CA ILE A 329 35.32 -11.93 5.86
C ILE A 329 35.82 -11.25 4.59
N ALA A 330 35.16 -10.19 4.13
CA ALA A 330 35.57 -9.44 2.95
C ALA A 330 36.97 -8.82 3.06
N LEU A 331 37.41 -8.46 4.28
CA LEU A 331 38.77 -7.99 4.54
C LEU A 331 39.84 -9.09 4.41
N ARG A 332 39.49 -10.34 4.71
CA ARG A 332 40.39 -11.51 4.57
C ARG A 332 40.40 -12.06 3.15
N TRP A 333 39.28 -11.92 2.45
CA TRP A 333 39.12 -12.36 1.08
C TRP A 333 39.98 -11.55 0.10
N SER A 334 40.60 -12.26 -0.83
CA SER A 334 41.29 -11.73 -2.00
C SER A 334 40.56 -12.19 -3.29
N PRO A 335 40.00 -11.26 -4.08
CA PRO A 335 39.40 -11.59 -5.38
C PRO A 335 40.32 -12.39 -6.31
N ARG A 336 41.64 -12.17 -6.21
CA ARG A 336 42.66 -12.79 -7.08
C ARG A 336 42.83 -14.29 -6.85
N ASP A 337 42.77 -14.74 -5.60
CA ASP A 337 43.10 -16.13 -5.24
C ASP A 337 41.84 -17.01 -5.23
N ASP A 338 40.70 -16.45 -4.81
CA ASP A 338 39.43 -17.17 -4.76
C ASP A 338 38.25 -16.28 -5.17
N PRO A 339 37.99 -16.14 -6.48
CA PRO A 339 36.88 -15.32 -6.97
C PRO A 339 35.50 -15.96 -6.74
N GLN A 340 35.43 -17.28 -6.57
CA GLN A 340 34.17 -18.03 -6.58
C GLN A 340 33.51 -18.06 -5.20
N SER A 341 34.25 -18.30 -4.11
CA SER A 341 33.62 -18.53 -2.80
C SER A 341 32.82 -17.31 -2.32
N MET A 342 33.41 -16.10 -2.40
CA MET A 342 32.69 -14.88 -2.03
C MET A 342 31.51 -14.58 -2.97
N LEU A 343 31.63 -14.91 -4.27
CA LEU A 343 30.53 -14.72 -5.23
C LEU A 343 29.32 -15.58 -4.83
N HIS A 344 29.52 -16.86 -4.54
CA HIS A 344 28.44 -17.77 -4.11
C HIS A 344 27.80 -17.32 -2.79
N VAL A 345 28.60 -16.86 -1.82
CA VAL A 345 28.08 -16.30 -0.56
C VAL A 345 27.19 -15.09 -0.84
N VAL A 346 27.66 -14.15 -1.65
CA VAL A 346 26.88 -12.96 -2.02
C VAL A 346 25.59 -13.36 -2.74
N GLU A 347 25.64 -14.24 -3.74
CA GLU A 347 24.45 -14.72 -4.48
C GLU A 347 23.40 -15.36 -3.57
N LYS A 348 23.81 -16.16 -2.59
CA LYS A 348 22.89 -16.81 -1.63
C LYS A 348 22.26 -15.82 -0.66
N TRP A 349 23.01 -14.83 -0.20
CA TRP A 349 22.53 -13.85 0.78
C TRP A 349 21.76 -12.69 0.15
N LEU A 350 22.04 -12.32 -1.11
CA LEU A 350 21.38 -11.22 -1.81
C LEU A 350 19.85 -11.25 -1.70
N PRO A 351 19.14 -12.37 -1.98
CA PRO A 351 17.68 -12.45 -1.85
C PRO A 351 17.14 -12.16 -0.44
N MET A 352 17.92 -12.47 0.59
CA MET A 352 17.52 -12.26 1.99
C MET A 352 17.61 -10.80 2.41
N LEU A 353 18.55 -10.05 1.81
CA LEU A 353 18.85 -8.68 2.20
C LEU A 353 17.83 -7.67 1.63
N PRO A 354 17.50 -6.60 2.37
CA PRO A 354 16.83 -5.41 1.82
C PRO A 354 17.69 -4.70 0.77
N LEU A 355 17.05 -3.98 -0.15
CA LEU A 355 17.70 -3.32 -1.29
C LEU A 355 18.91 -2.44 -0.89
N TRP A 356 18.74 -1.56 0.10
CA TRP A 356 19.79 -0.65 0.56
C TRP A 356 21.01 -1.40 1.15
N MET A 357 20.77 -2.55 1.78
CA MET A 357 21.83 -3.37 2.36
C MET A 357 22.58 -4.16 1.27
N ARG A 358 21.87 -4.58 0.21
CA ARG A 358 22.50 -5.14 -1.00
C ARG A 358 23.43 -4.11 -1.64
N GLU A 359 22.96 -2.88 -1.79
CA GLU A 359 23.76 -1.77 -2.33
C GLU A 359 24.98 -1.50 -1.45
N ASN A 360 24.82 -1.43 -0.12
CA ASN A 360 25.95 -1.26 0.78
C ASN A 360 26.98 -2.40 0.70
N LEU A 361 26.52 -3.64 0.64
CA LEU A 361 27.39 -4.81 0.51
C LEU A 361 28.21 -4.74 -0.79
N LEU A 362 27.54 -4.52 -1.92
CA LEU A 362 28.20 -4.49 -3.21
C LEU A 362 29.14 -3.28 -3.32
N GLU A 363 28.67 -2.07 -2.97
CA GLU A 363 29.40 -0.82 -3.23
C GLU A 363 30.44 -0.46 -2.18
N GLN A 364 30.19 -0.76 -0.91
CA GLN A 364 31.06 -0.33 0.19
C GLN A 364 31.94 -1.47 0.73
N ILE A 365 31.62 -2.73 0.42
CA ILE A 365 32.38 -3.88 0.90
C ILE A 365 33.10 -4.56 -0.27
N VAL A 366 32.38 -4.98 -1.31
CA VAL A 366 32.97 -5.78 -2.39
C VAL A 366 33.75 -4.92 -3.39
N ILE A 367 33.16 -3.83 -3.91
CA ILE A 367 33.82 -2.95 -4.90
C ILE A 367 35.17 -2.42 -4.42
N PRO A 368 35.33 -1.90 -3.19
CA PRO A 368 36.61 -1.37 -2.75
C PRO A 368 37.71 -2.42 -2.70
N ARG A 369 37.35 -3.68 -2.41
CA ARG A 369 38.29 -4.82 -2.41
C ARG A 369 38.73 -5.17 -3.82
N ILE A 370 37.78 -5.25 -4.76
CA ILE A 370 38.08 -5.45 -6.19
C ILE A 370 38.94 -4.30 -6.72
N ALA A 371 38.57 -3.05 -6.44
CA ALA A 371 39.29 -1.87 -6.89
C ALA A 371 40.74 -1.85 -6.36
N ALA A 372 40.95 -2.15 -5.07
CA ALA A 372 42.29 -2.24 -4.49
C ALA A 372 43.16 -3.30 -5.18
N GLN A 373 42.60 -4.47 -5.49
CA GLN A 373 43.30 -5.53 -6.23
C GLN A 373 43.59 -5.14 -7.68
N VAL A 374 42.66 -4.43 -8.32
CA VAL A 374 42.88 -3.86 -9.67
C VAL A 374 43.99 -2.81 -9.64
N ASP A 375 44.09 -2.01 -8.59
CA ASP A 375 45.13 -0.99 -8.40
C ASP A 375 46.51 -1.59 -8.11
N GLU A 376 46.58 -2.75 -7.47
CA GLU A 376 47.83 -3.51 -7.29
C GLU A 376 48.24 -4.29 -8.56
N TRP A 377 47.25 -4.79 -9.31
CA TRP A 377 47.49 -5.60 -10.51
C TRP A 377 48.33 -4.88 -11.57
N ASN A 378 49.30 -5.61 -12.13
CA ASN A 378 50.15 -5.14 -13.21
C ASN A 378 50.15 -6.14 -14.38
N PRO A 379 49.71 -5.72 -15.59
CA PRO A 379 49.61 -6.59 -16.76
C PRO A 379 50.92 -7.23 -17.23
N LEU A 380 52.08 -6.67 -16.88
CA LEU A 380 53.38 -7.17 -17.34
C LEU A 380 54.01 -8.22 -16.41
N THR A 381 53.67 -8.19 -15.12
CA THR A 381 54.32 -9.03 -14.10
C THR A 381 53.41 -10.13 -13.57
N ASP A 382 52.09 -9.91 -13.60
CA ASP A 382 51.14 -10.85 -13.04
C ASP A 382 50.83 -12.02 -13.97
N ARG A 383 50.83 -13.22 -13.40
CA ARG A 383 50.56 -14.48 -14.12
C ARG A 383 49.09 -14.77 -14.32
N ILE A 384 48.23 -14.22 -13.46
CA ILE A 384 46.79 -14.47 -13.48
C ILE A 384 46.12 -13.33 -14.27
N PRO A 385 45.46 -13.63 -15.40
CA PRO A 385 44.76 -12.62 -16.18
C PRO A 385 43.59 -12.03 -15.40
N ILE A 386 43.47 -10.70 -15.41
CA ILE A 386 42.46 -9.95 -14.65
C ILE A 386 41.01 -10.36 -14.92
N HIS A 387 40.70 -10.80 -16.15
CA HIS A 387 39.36 -11.21 -16.52
C HIS A 387 38.89 -12.47 -15.76
N THR A 388 39.81 -13.35 -15.35
CA THR A 388 39.48 -14.63 -14.70
C THR A 388 38.77 -14.45 -13.36
N TRP A 389 39.14 -13.42 -12.60
CA TRP A 389 38.55 -13.11 -11.31
C TRP A 389 37.59 -11.93 -11.32
N LEU A 390 37.60 -11.08 -12.37
CA LEU A 390 36.67 -9.95 -12.48
C LEU A 390 35.37 -10.31 -13.23
N HIS A 391 35.43 -11.14 -14.28
CA HIS A 391 34.25 -11.47 -15.08
C HIS A 391 33.13 -12.18 -14.32
N PRO A 392 33.41 -13.11 -13.38
CA PRO A 392 32.34 -13.73 -12.59
C PRO A 392 31.48 -12.71 -11.83
N TRP A 393 32.01 -11.52 -11.53
CA TRP A 393 31.28 -10.45 -10.85
C TRP A 393 30.40 -9.61 -11.77
N LEU A 394 30.51 -9.73 -13.10
CA LEU A 394 29.73 -8.94 -14.06
C LEU A 394 28.23 -9.21 -13.90
N ASP A 395 27.84 -10.46 -13.69
CA ASP A 395 26.43 -10.86 -13.58
C ASP A 395 25.78 -10.29 -12.30
N VAL A 396 26.54 -10.21 -11.20
CA VAL A 396 26.06 -9.73 -9.90
C VAL A 396 26.14 -8.19 -9.77
N MET A 397 27.19 -7.58 -10.32
CA MET A 397 27.47 -6.16 -10.15
C MET A 397 26.92 -5.28 -11.26
N GLY A 398 26.76 -5.81 -12.47
CA GLY A 398 26.34 -5.06 -13.66
C GLY A 398 27.15 -3.77 -13.87
N ASP A 399 26.46 -2.64 -14.00
CA ASP A 399 27.05 -1.33 -14.27
C ASP A 399 27.93 -0.78 -13.15
N ARG A 400 27.89 -1.35 -11.94
CA ARG A 400 28.70 -0.86 -10.82
C ARG A 400 30.21 -1.07 -11.03
N LEU A 401 30.62 -1.95 -11.94
CA LEU A 401 32.03 -2.18 -12.29
C LEU A 401 32.59 -1.17 -13.30
N GLN A 402 31.77 -0.30 -13.89
CA GLN A 402 32.22 0.69 -14.88
C GLN A 402 33.38 1.59 -14.38
N PRO A 403 33.39 2.09 -13.13
CA PRO A 403 34.51 2.89 -12.62
C PRO A 403 35.83 2.11 -12.61
N ILE A 404 35.78 0.80 -12.34
CA ILE A 404 36.95 -0.08 -12.25
C ILE A 404 37.55 -0.36 -13.64
N PHE A 405 36.75 -0.34 -14.70
CA PHE A 405 37.23 -0.52 -16.06
C PHE A 405 38.16 0.60 -16.54
N SER A 406 38.04 1.81 -16.00
CA SER A 406 38.90 2.94 -16.40
C SER A 406 40.38 2.73 -15.99
N PRO A 407 40.72 2.44 -14.72
CA PRO A 407 42.08 2.06 -14.32
C PRO A 407 42.65 0.89 -15.12
N ILE A 408 41.84 -0.14 -15.39
CA ILE A 408 42.27 -1.32 -16.17
C ILE A 408 42.68 -0.91 -17.58
N ARG A 409 41.86 -0.11 -18.27
CA ARG A 409 42.19 0.41 -19.60
C ARG A 409 43.46 1.25 -19.58
N GLN A 410 43.66 2.10 -18.58
CA GLN A 410 44.87 2.93 -18.48
C GLN A 410 46.13 2.07 -18.29
N LYS A 411 46.08 1.04 -17.44
CA LYS A 411 47.18 0.11 -17.23
C LYS A 411 47.49 -0.73 -18.47
N LEU A 412 46.45 -1.24 -19.14
CA LEU A 412 46.60 -1.93 -20.42
C LEU A 412 47.21 -1.04 -21.49
N ALA A 413 46.72 0.21 -21.64
CA ALA A 413 47.31 1.17 -22.57
C ALA A 413 48.79 1.43 -22.28
N LYS A 414 49.17 1.56 -21.00
CA LYS A 414 50.57 1.75 -20.60
C LYS A 414 51.44 0.53 -20.97
N ALA A 415 50.97 -0.68 -20.71
CA ALA A 415 51.67 -1.91 -21.09
C ALA A 415 51.80 -2.06 -22.61
N LEU A 416 50.77 -1.65 -23.35
CA LEU A 416 50.75 -1.69 -24.80
C LEU A 416 51.67 -0.65 -25.45
N LYS A 417 52.30 0.28 -24.72
CA LYS A 417 53.26 1.25 -25.31
C LYS A 417 54.50 0.58 -25.87
N GLU A 418 54.98 -0.50 -25.28
CA GLU A 418 56.18 -1.24 -25.72
C GLU A 418 55.84 -2.58 -26.40
N TRP A 419 54.54 -2.92 -26.49
CA TRP A 419 54.07 -4.14 -27.15
C TRP A 419 54.47 -4.24 -28.63
N ASN A 420 54.80 -5.45 -29.07
CA ASN A 420 55.12 -5.80 -30.45
C ASN A 420 53.94 -6.53 -31.10
N PRO A 421 53.53 -6.16 -32.33
CA PRO A 421 52.41 -6.79 -33.04
C PRO A 421 52.42 -8.32 -33.14
N THR A 422 53.59 -8.93 -33.25
CA THR A 422 53.75 -10.40 -33.35
C THR A 422 53.47 -11.15 -32.05
N ASP A 423 53.37 -10.43 -30.92
CA ASP A 423 53.04 -11.02 -29.62
C ASP A 423 51.52 -11.18 -29.46
N ARG A 424 51.08 -12.44 -29.42
CA ARG A 424 49.68 -12.85 -29.25
C ARG A 424 49.15 -12.66 -27.81
N SER A 425 50.02 -12.39 -26.84
CA SER A 425 49.63 -12.19 -25.44
C SER A 425 48.59 -11.06 -25.30
N ALA A 426 48.81 -9.92 -25.95
CA ALA A 426 47.92 -8.77 -25.91
C ALA A 426 46.52 -9.09 -26.44
N LEU A 427 46.44 -9.88 -27.52
CA LEU A 427 45.17 -10.33 -28.09
C LEU A 427 44.43 -11.25 -27.10
N SER A 428 45.13 -12.21 -26.51
CA SER A 428 44.55 -13.12 -25.51
C SER A 428 44.04 -12.38 -24.27
N MET A 429 44.71 -11.30 -23.87
CA MET A 429 44.32 -10.47 -22.73
C MET A 429 43.11 -9.58 -23.03
N LEU A 430 42.99 -9.04 -24.25
CA LEU A 430 41.92 -8.11 -24.64
C LEU A 430 40.66 -8.81 -25.15
N ARG A 431 40.77 -10.03 -25.70
CA ARG A 431 39.63 -10.77 -26.25
C ARG A 431 38.46 -10.93 -25.26
N PRO A 432 38.66 -11.29 -23.98
CA PRO A 432 37.56 -11.41 -23.02
C PRO A 432 36.81 -10.08 -22.79
N TRP A 433 37.47 -8.94 -22.98
CA TRP A 433 36.87 -7.62 -22.78
C TRP A 433 35.92 -7.19 -23.91
N LYS A 434 35.81 -7.99 -24.96
CA LYS A 434 34.84 -7.81 -26.04
C LYS A 434 33.43 -7.95 -25.46
N GLY A 435 32.66 -6.86 -25.48
CA GLY A 435 31.30 -6.79 -24.91
C GLY A 435 31.23 -6.20 -23.50
N CYS A 436 32.33 -6.17 -22.74
CA CYS A 436 32.39 -5.50 -21.44
C CYS A 436 32.60 -3.98 -21.58
N PHE A 437 33.44 -3.57 -22.54
CA PHE A 437 33.61 -2.17 -22.89
C PHE A 437 32.57 -1.74 -23.92
N ALA A 438 32.02 -0.53 -23.75
CA ALA A 438 31.18 0.09 -24.77
C ALA A 438 31.92 0.13 -26.11
N SER A 439 31.21 -0.16 -27.21
CA SER A 439 31.79 -0.31 -28.55
C SER A 439 32.66 0.89 -28.96
N ALA A 440 32.21 2.11 -28.68
CA ALA A 440 32.94 3.35 -28.98
C ALA A 440 34.25 3.48 -28.17
N THR A 441 34.23 3.05 -26.90
CA THR A 441 35.41 3.08 -26.03
C THR A 441 36.42 2.03 -26.47
N MET A 442 35.96 0.83 -26.85
CA MET A 442 36.83 -0.23 -27.37
C MET A 442 37.46 0.20 -28.70
N SER A 443 36.69 0.74 -29.64
CA SER A 443 37.22 1.20 -30.93
C SER A 443 38.23 2.32 -30.77
N ALA A 444 37.96 3.30 -29.89
CA ALA A 444 38.92 4.37 -29.58
C ALA A 444 40.20 3.82 -28.93
N PHE A 445 40.08 2.88 -27.99
CA PHE A 445 41.23 2.25 -27.34
C PHE A 445 42.13 1.51 -28.34
N LEU A 446 41.52 0.71 -29.22
CA LEU A 446 42.24 -0.02 -30.28
C LEU A 446 42.87 0.94 -31.29
N ALA A 447 42.17 1.99 -31.69
CA ALA A 447 42.67 3.01 -32.61
C ALA A 447 43.87 3.79 -32.05
N MET A 448 43.92 4.01 -30.74
CA MET A 448 45.04 4.73 -30.11
C MET A 448 46.26 3.83 -29.84
N ASN A 449 46.06 2.58 -29.42
CA ASN A 449 47.15 1.75 -28.88
C ASN A 449 47.59 0.59 -29.79
N ILE A 450 46.68 0.04 -30.59
CA ILE A 450 46.94 -1.16 -31.41
C ILE A 450 47.16 -0.80 -32.89
N ILE A 451 46.21 -0.06 -33.49
CA ILE A 451 46.22 0.26 -34.93
C ILE A 451 47.54 0.91 -35.39
N PRO A 452 48.09 1.95 -34.73
CA PRO A 452 49.31 2.60 -35.19
C PRO A 452 50.52 1.65 -35.20
N LYS A 453 50.53 0.65 -34.30
CA LYS A 453 51.60 -0.34 -34.22
C LYS A 453 51.47 -1.42 -35.27
N LEU A 454 50.25 -1.89 -35.54
CA LEU A 454 49.97 -2.79 -36.66
C LEU A 454 50.41 -2.14 -37.98
N GLU A 455 50.07 -0.87 -38.18
CA GLU A 455 50.47 -0.12 -39.37
C GLU A 455 51.98 0.04 -39.48
N LYS A 456 52.66 0.37 -38.38
CA LYS A 456 54.11 0.47 -38.36
C LYS A 456 54.76 -0.89 -38.69
N ALA A 457 54.30 -1.99 -38.11
CA ALA A 457 54.83 -3.31 -38.40
C ALA A 457 54.58 -3.73 -39.86
N LEU A 458 53.40 -3.44 -40.41
CA LEU A 458 53.11 -3.69 -41.84
C LEU A 458 53.97 -2.79 -42.76
N GLN A 459 54.26 -1.55 -42.37
CA GLN A 459 55.17 -0.69 -43.11
C GLN A 459 56.62 -1.20 -43.03
N GLU A 460 57.11 -1.61 -41.87
CA GLU A 460 58.48 -2.08 -41.68
C GLU A 460 58.71 -3.50 -42.19
N MET A 461 57.63 -4.26 -42.44
CA MET A 461 57.67 -5.60 -43.01
C MET A 461 58.48 -5.65 -44.30
N ILE A 462 59.35 -6.65 -44.41
CA ILE A 462 60.10 -6.92 -45.63
C ILE A 462 59.18 -7.66 -46.62
N TYR A 463 58.90 -7.03 -47.76
CA TYR A 463 58.03 -7.56 -48.81
C TYR A 463 58.74 -8.52 -49.79
N ASP A 464 60.07 -8.56 -49.73
CA ASP A 464 60.91 -9.41 -50.57
C ASP A 464 60.74 -10.90 -50.19
N PRO A 465 60.20 -11.75 -51.09
CA PRO A 465 59.95 -13.17 -50.83
C PRO A 465 61.21 -13.97 -50.49
N THR A 466 62.38 -13.50 -50.92
CA THR A 466 63.65 -14.19 -50.67
C THR A 466 64.17 -13.97 -49.24
N LYS A 467 63.68 -12.91 -48.56
CA LYS A 467 64.15 -12.48 -47.24
C LYS A 467 63.12 -12.74 -46.15
N ASN A 468 61.84 -12.66 -46.46
CA ASN A 468 60.75 -12.94 -45.52
C ASN A 468 59.81 -14.00 -46.10
N HIS A 469 59.84 -15.20 -45.51
CA HIS A 469 59.02 -16.33 -45.96
C HIS A 469 57.75 -16.51 -45.12
N ARG A 470 57.74 -15.98 -43.90
CA ARG A 470 56.67 -16.22 -42.91
C ARG A 470 55.64 -15.10 -42.87
N TYR A 471 56.05 -13.86 -43.11
CA TYR A 471 55.18 -12.68 -43.03
C TYR A 471 54.40 -12.65 -41.71
N ASP A 472 55.08 -12.88 -40.59
CA ASP A 472 54.46 -13.01 -39.27
C ASP A 472 53.71 -11.70 -38.90
N GLU A 473 54.15 -10.53 -39.38
CA GLU A 473 53.50 -9.23 -39.19
C GLU A 473 52.14 -9.14 -39.89
N PHE A 474 52.02 -9.74 -41.08
CA PHE A 474 50.77 -9.78 -41.83
C PHE A 474 49.72 -10.65 -41.13
N TYR A 475 50.11 -11.86 -40.73
CA TYR A 475 49.21 -12.75 -39.97
C TYR A 475 48.87 -12.19 -38.59
N ALA A 476 49.82 -11.53 -37.94
CA ALA A 476 49.57 -10.83 -36.69
C ALA A 476 48.48 -9.76 -36.86
N ALA A 477 48.50 -8.96 -37.92
CA ALA A 477 47.44 -7.99 -38.19
C ALA A 477 46.08 -8.66 -38.44
N LEU A 478 46.05 -9.81 -39.13
CA LEU A 478 44.82 -10.56 -39.38
C LEU A 478 44.23 -11.19 -38.10
N ASP A 479 45.05 -11.58 -37.12
CA ASP A 479 44.58 -12.14 -35.85
C ASP A 479 43.69 -11.13 -35.07
N TRP A 480 43.80 -9.82 -35.35
CA TRP A 480 42.96 -8.76 -34.75
C TRP A 480 41.60 -8.55 -35.42
N THR A 481 41.26 -9.33 -36.46
CA THR A 481 39.98 -9.18 -37.21
C THR A 481 38.76 -9.33 -36.29
N GLU A 482 38.83 -10.20 -35.27
CA GLU A 482 37.73 -10.42 -34.32
C GLU A 482 37.40 -9.17 -33.46
N LEU A 483 38.39 -8.35 -33.12
CA LEU A 483 38.25 -7.18 -32.24
C LEU A 483 38.07 -5.86 -33.01
N ILE A 484 38.78 -5.69 -34.13
CA ILE A 484 38.76 -4.46 -34.94
C ILE A 484 37.65 -4.51 -36.01
N GLY A 485 37.29 -5.72 -36.46
CA GLY A 485 36.37 -5.94 -37.58
C GLY A 485 37.10 -5.94 -38.93
N ALA A 486 36.50 -6.65 -39.90
CA ALA A 486 37.08 -6.82 -41.24
C ALA A 486 37.28 -5.49 -41.99
N GLU A 487 36.35 -4.54 -41.85
CA GLU A 487 36.44 -3.21 -42.48
C GLU A 487 37.59 -2.38 -41.89
N GLY A 488 37.80 -2.43 -40.57
CA GLY A 488 38.89 -1.71 -39.91
C GLY A 488 40.26 -2.28 -40.29
N ILE A 489 40.41 -3.61 -40.34
CA ILE A 489 41.65 -4.26 -40.81
C ILE A 489 41.89 -3.96 -42.30
N ALA A 490 40.86 -3.97 -43.14
CA ALA A 490 40.99 -3.59 -44.55
C ALA A 490 41.48 -2.15 -44.72
N ALA A 491 40.97 -1.20 -43.93
CA ALA A 491 41.44 0.18 -43.94
C ALA A 491 42.93 0.29 -43.53
N VAL A 492 43.34 -0.45 -42.50
CA VAL A 492 44.75 -0.54 -42.06
C VAL A 492 45.64 -1.09 -43.18
N LEU A 493 45.24 -2.19 -43.83
CA LEU A 493 45.98 -2.78 -44.94
C LEU A 493 46.10 -1.81 -46.12
N VAL A 494 45.03 -1.09 -46.47
CA VAL A 494 45.04 -0.09 -47.55
C VAL A 494 45.98 1.07 -47.25
N ARG A 495 46.09 1.48 -45.98
CA ARG A 495 46.96 2.59 -45.58
C ARG A 495 48.43 2.20 -45.42
N SER A 496 48.72 0.99 -44.96
CA SER A 496 50.07 0.60 -44.54
C SER A 496 50.71 -0.51 -45.36
N PHE A 497 49.93 -1.52 -45.80
CA PHE A 497 50.41 -2.68 -46.55
C PHE A 497 50.45 -2.42 -48.06
N PHE A 498 49.30 -2.05 -48.65
CA PHE A 498 49.15 -1.92 -50.10
C PHE A 498 50.10 -0.90 -50.76
N PRO A 499 50.44 0.25 -50.15
CA PRO A 499 51.39 1.19 -50.74
C PRO A 499 52.78 0.57 -50.97
N LYS A 500 53.34 -0.09 -49.95
CA LYS A 500 54.66 -0.72 -50.04
C LYS A 500 54.65 -2.01 -50.86
N TRP A 501 53.57 -2.78 -50.75
CA TRP A 501 53.37 -3.96 -51.59
C TRP A 501 53.31 -3.59 -53.08
N TYR A 502 52.57 -2.54 -53.43
CA TYR A 502 52.47 -2.03 -54.80
C TYR A 502 53.80 -1.41 -55.28
N GLU A 503 54.49 -0.65 -54.43
CA GLU A 503 55.82 -0.12 -54.75
C GLU A 503 56.82 -1.25 -55.05
N THR A 504 56.81 -2.32 -54.24
CA THR A 504 57.65 -3.50 -54.45
C THR A 504 57.32 -4.18 -55.78
N LEU A 505 56.04 -4.27 -56.14
CA LEU A 505 55.60 -4.78 -57.44
C LEU A 505 56.14 -3.90 -58.58
N CYS A 506 56.05 -2.58 -58.49
CA CYS A 506 56.59 -1.67 -59.51
C CYS A 506 58.12 -1.80 -59.64
N ILE A 507 58.86 -1.86 -58.54
CA ILE A 507 60.32 -2.07 -58.55
C ILE A 507 60.67 -3.41 -59.19
N TRP A 508 59.91 -4.47 -58.90
CA TRP A 508 60.13 -5.77 -59.50
C TRP A 508 59.83 -5.76 -61.00
N LEU A 509 58.78 -5.07 -61.44
CA LEU A 509 58.41 -4.91 -62.86
C LEU A 509 59.40 -4.06 -63.67
N GLU A 510 60.11 -3.12 -63.03
CA GLU A 510 61.13 -2.26 -63.65
C GLU A 510 62.53 -2.92 -63.73
N SER A 511 62.74 -4.04 -63.04
CA SER A 511 64.05 -4.69 -62.98
C SER A 511 64.48 -5.27 -64.34
N PRO A 512 65.73 -5.11 -64.79
CA PRO A 512 66.17 -5.60 -66.11
C PRO A 512 66.18 -7.14 -66.27
N ARG A 513 65.86 -7.90 -65.20
CA ARG A 513 65.78 -9.38 -65.19
C ARG A 513 64.41 -9.91 -64.73
N VAL A 514 63.31 -9.25 -65.06
CA VAL A 514 61.97 -9.73 -64.66
C VAL A 514 61.61 -11.04 -65.35
N VAL A 515 61.23 -12.05 -64.56
CA VAL A 515 60.52 -13.24 -65.04
C VAL A 515 59.03 -13.03 -64.82
N ALA A 516 58.27 -12.81 -65.90
CA ALA A 516 56.84 -12.50 -65.81
C ALA A 516 56.02 -13.59 -65.08
N GLN A 517 56.45 -14.85 -65.16
CA GLN A 517 55.82 -15.96 -64.46
C GLN A 517 55.97 -15.85 -62.93
N GLU A 518 57.13 -15.40 -62.43
CA GLU A 518 57.38 -15.24 -61.00
C GLU A 518 56.52 -14.13 -60.38
N VAL A 519 56.36 -13.01 -61.10
CA VAL A 519 55.50 -11.90 -60.66
C VAL A 519 54.03 -12.33 -60.58
N VAL A 520 53.55 -13.13 -61.54
CA VAL A 520 52.19 -13.69 -61.52
C VAL A 520 52.00 -14.69 -60.39
N MET A 521 52.99 -15.54 -60.12
CA MET A 521 52.94 -16.48 -58.98
C MET A 521 52.88 -15.72 -57.65
N TRP A 522 53.72 -14.70 -57.46
CA TRP A 522 53.72 -13.88 -56.26
C TRP A 522 52.41 -13.12 -56.03
N TYR A 523 51.83 -12.53 -57.09
CA TYR A 523 50.51 -11.89 -57.00
C TYR A 523 49.43 -12.88 -56.56
N ASN A 524 49.40 -14.08 -57.16
CA ASN A 524 48.40 -15.10 -56.84
C ASN A 524 48.60 -15.66 -55.43
N GLU A 525 49.84 -15.79 -54.97
CA GLU A 525 50.17 -16.19 -53.61
C GLU A 525 49.62 -15.17 -52.61
N TRP A 526 49.90 -13.87 -52.78
CA TRP A 526 49.34 -12.83 -51.92
C TRP A 526 47.81 -12.79 -51.96
N LYS A 527 47.20 -12.90 -53.14
CA LYS A 527 45.75 -12.98 -53.28
C LYS A 527 45.15 -14.16 -52.50
N SER A 528 45.83 -15.30 -52.46
CA SER A 528 45.38 -16.48 -51.72
C SER A 528 45.54 -16.35 -50.19
N ARG A 529 46.45 -15.48 -49.71
CA ARG A 529 46.71 -15.27 -48.28
C ARG A 529 45.66 -14.39 -47.60
N PHE A 530 44.86 -13.63 -48.33
CA PHE A 530 43.78 -12.81 -47.75
C PHE A 530 42.56 -13.68 -47.38
N PRO A 531 42.03 -13.56 -46.15
CA PRO A 531 40.74 -14.14 -45.79
C PRO A 531 39.62 -13.65 -46.71
N VAL A 532 38.62 -14.51 -46.97
CA VAL A 532 37.52 -14.21 -47.89
C VAL A 532 36.75 -12.95 -47.45
N GLU A 533 36.56 -12.78 -46.15
CA GLU A 533 35.88 -11.64 -45.52
C GLU A 533 36.53 -10.29 -45.88
N ILE A 534 37.87 -10.26 -45.96
CA ILE A 534 38.63 -9.05 -46.30
C ILE A 534 38.72 -8.91 -47.82
N SER A 535 38.92 -10.02 -48.55
CA SER A 535 38.98 -10.02 -50.01
C SER A 535 37.65 -9.65 -50.68
N SER A 536 36.51 -9.84 -50.02
CA SER A 536 35.20 -9.43 -50.54
C SER A 536 34.98 -7.91 -50.50
N LEU A 537 35.75 -7.17 -49.70
CA LEU A 537 35.59 -5.73 -49.54
C LEU A 537 36.06 -4.99 -50.80
N ILE A 538 35.23 -4.06 -51.27
CA ILE A 538 35.45 -3.30 -52.52
C ILE A 538 36.81 -2.59 -52.49
N ILE A 539 37.17 -1.99 -51.36
CA ILE A 539 38.41 -1.23 -51.18
C ILE A 539 39.64 -2.11 -51.42
N VAL A 540 39.62 -3.35 -50.96
CA VAL A 540 40.72 -4.33 -51.16
C VAL A 540 40.74 -4.83 -52.60
N GLN A 541 39.58 -5.12 -53.17
CA GLN A 541 39.47 -5.55 -54.58
C GLN A 541 39.99 -4.49 -55.55
N GLU A 542 39.78 -3.21 -55.25
CA GLU A 542 40.25 -2.10 -56.07
C GLU A 542 41.79 -2.01 -56.08
N GLN A 543 42.44 -2.21 -54.93
CA GLN A 543 43.91 -2.29 -54.86
C GLN A 543 44.47 -3.51 -55.61
N LEU A 544 43.81 -4.67 -55.50
CA LEU A 544 44.20 -5.87 -56.24
C LEU A 544 43.99 -5.71 -57.76
N LYS A 545 42.94 -5.00 -58.19
CA LYS A 545 42.72 -4.64 -59.60
C LYS A 545 43.76 -3.65 -60.10
N ARG A 546 44.14 -2.66 -59.28
CA ARG A 546 45.20 -1.70 -59.61
C ARG A 546 46.53 -2.40 -59.90
N ALA A 547 46.93 -3.36 -59.06
CA ALA A 547 48.12 -4.18 -59.29
C ALA A 547 48.04 -5.00 -60.59
N LEU A 548 46.89 -5.58 -60.92
CA LEU A 548 46.70 -6.30 -62.20
C LEU A 548 46.84 -5.38 -63.42
N ILE A 549 46.34 -4.14 -63.33
CA ILE A 549 46.47 -3.15 -64.41
C ILE A 549 47.94 -2.79 -64.61
N ALA A 550 48.68 -2.56 -63.52
CA ALA A 550 50.12 -2.27 -63.57
C ALA A 550 50.92 -3.42 -64.21
N MET A 551 50.62 -4.68 -63.86
CA MET A 551 51.26 -5.85 -64.49
C MET A 551 50.97 -5.94 -66.00
N LYS A 552 49.74 -5.65 -66.43
CA LYS A 552 49.36 -5.62 -67.86
C LYS A 552 50.09 -4.50 -68.62
N GLN A 553 50.22 -3.32 -68.01
CA GLN A 553 50.92 -2.18 -68.60
C GLN A 553 52.43 -2.45 -68.76
N ALA A 554 53.05 -3.07 -67.75
CA ALA A 554 54.46 -3.48 -67.82
C ALA A 554 54.70 -4.53 -68.93
N GLN A 555 53.79 -5.49 -69.11
CA GLN A 555 53.85 -6.45 -70.23
C GLN A 555 53.72 -5.78 -71.61
N GLN A 556 53.06 -4.64 -71.69
CA GLN A 556 52.91 -3.82 -72.91
C GLN A 556 54.07 -2.82 -73.10
N GLY A 557 55.08 -2.83 -72.23
CA GLY A 557 56.26 -1.97 -72.32
C GLY A 557 56.04 -0.53 -71.85
N VAL A 558 54.94 -0.25 -71.15
CA VAL A 558 54.62 1.08 -70.59
C VAL A 558 55.23 1.19 -69.19
N GLN A 559 55.92 2.31 -68.92
CA GLN A 559 56.46 2.63 -67.59
C GLN A 559 55.32 2.73 -66.57
N VAL A 560 55.41 1.98 -65.48
CA VAL A 560 54.40 1.96 -64.42
C VAL A 560 54.66 3.11 -63.45
N THR A 561 53.68 3.98 -63.24
CA THR A 561 53.83 5.13 -62.33
C THR A 561 53.87 4.68 -60.87
N LYS A 562 54.88 5.13 -60.13
CA LYS A 562 55.04 4.89 -58.67
C LYS A 562 54.14 5.78 -57.80
N GLU A 563 53.50 6.79 -58.37
CA GLU A 563 52.73 7.76 -57.60
C GLU A 563 51.44 7.17 -57.01
N ILE A 564 51.34 7.28 -55.69
CA ILE A 564 50.10 7.10 -54.94
C ILE A 564 49.28 8.38 -55.17
N HIS A 565 48.46 8.41 -56.22
CA HIS A 565 47.38 9.41 -56.23
C HIS A 565 46.51 9.15 -54.98
N PRO A 566 46.25 10.17 -54.13
CA PRO A 566 45.24 10.03 -53.09
C PRO A 566 43.92 9.66 -53.75
N PRO A 567 43.03 8.91 -53.08
CA PRO A 567 41.72 8.62 -53.61
C PRO A 567 41.07 9.95 -54.04
N LEU A 568 40.54 9.99 -55.26
CA LEU A 568 39.76 11.12 -55.74
C LEU A 568 38.76 11.51 -54.65
N PRO A 569 38.68 12.80 -54.25
CA PRO A 569 37.59 13.23 -53.38
C PRO A 569 36.27 12.83 -54.04
N PRO A 570 35.25 12.40 -53.28
CA PRO A 570 33.96 12.08 -53.85
C PRO A 570 33.45 13.26 -54.69
N PRO A 571 32.74 13.00 -55.81
CA PRO A 571 32.28 14.07 -56.69
C PRO A 571 31.46 15.07 -55.89
N GLU A 572 31.81 16.36 -56.01
CA GLU A 572 31.03 17.44 -55.43
C GLU A 572 29.57 17.33 -55.93
N PRO A 573 28.58 17.36 -55.04
CA PRO A 573 27.20 17.36 -55.47
C PRO A 573 26.91 18.67 -56.22
N VAL A 574 26.36 18.51 -57.41
CA VAL A 574 25.86 19.56 -58.30
C VAL A 574 25.05 20.61 -57.50
N PRO A 575 25.20 21.93 -57.74
CA PRO A 575 24.41 22.94 -57.04
C PRO A 575 22.95 22.89 -57.50
N GLY A 576 22.14 22.12 -56.76
CA GLY A 576 20.69 22.07 -56.85
C GLY A 576 20.04 22.85 -55.71
N ILE A 577 19.64 24.09 -55.99
CA ILE A 577 18.37 24.73 -55.65
C ILE A 577 17.66 24.20 -54.37
N TYR A 578 17.75 25.03 -53.33
CA TYR A 578 16.89 25.16 -52.13
C TYR A 578 16.46 23.87 -51.41
N ASN A 579 17.10 23.61 -50.26
CA ASN A 579 16.38 23.38 -49.01
C ASN A 579 17.25 23.84 -47.84
N SER A 580 16.66 24.66 -46.98
CA SER A 580 17.24 25.16 -45.74
C SER A 580 17.81 24.02 -44.88
N ALA A 581 19.02 24.23 -44.37
CA ALA A 581 19.70 23.30 -43.48
C ALA A 581 18.81 22.90 -42.28
N PRO A 582 18.75 21.61 -41.89
CA PRO A 582 18.29 21.25 -40.56
C PRO A 582 19.26 21.85 -39.53
N PRO A 583 18.77 22.39 -38.40
CA PRO A 583 19.63 23.00 -37.41
C PRO A 583 20.60 21.96 -36.84
N ARG A 584 21.87 22.34 -36.86
CA ARG A 584 23.00 21.68 -36.23
C ARG A 584 22.66 21.33 -34.77
N ILE A 585 22.45 20.05 -34.48
CA ILE A 585 22.32 19.53 -33.11
C ILE A 585 23.68 19.76 -32.43
N GLN A 586 23.73 20.76 -31.54
CA GLN A 586 24.83 20.93 -30.60
C GLN A 586 24.77 19.80 -29.56
N PRO A 587 25.91 19.32 -29.04
CA PRO A 587 25.89 18.44 -27.87
C PRO A 587 25.18 19.17 -26.71
N PRO A 588 24.34 18.48 -25.92
CA PRO A 588 23.59 19.14 -24.87
C PRO A 588 24.54 19.71 -23.80
N PRO A 589 24.36 20.98 -23.38
CA PRO A 589 25.05 21.49 -22.21
C PRO A 589 24.56 20.74 -20.95
N PRO A 590 25.41 20.63 -19.91
CA PRO A 590 25.04 19.93 -18.69
C PRO A 590 24.00 20.75 -17.93
N HIS A 591 22.95 20.07 -17.48
CA HIS A 591 21.77 20.59 -16.76
C HIS A 591 20.70 21.28 -17.63
N LEU A 592 19.93 20.47 -18.39
CA LEU A 592 18.60 20.91 -18.83
C LEU A 592 17.72 21.14 -17.60
N SER A 593 17.17 22.35 -17.45
CA SER A 593 16.12 22.58 -16.47
C SER A 593 14.84 21.86 -16.93
N PHE A 594 13.94 21.53 -16.00
CA PHE A 594 12.67 20.88 -16.34
C PHE A 594 11.86 21.72 -17.35
N LYS A 595 11.98 23.05 -17.30
CA LYS A 595 11.38 23.97 -18.27
C LYS A 595 11.96 23.75 -19.69
N ASP A 596 13.26 23.57 -19.81
CA ASP A 596 13.92 23.32 -21.11
C ASP A 596 13.49 21.98 -21.70
N LEU A 597 13.23 20.99 -20.85
CA LEU A 597 12.68 19.69 -21.27
C LEU A 597 11.26 19.83 -21.83
N VAL A 598 10.39 20.61 -21.15
CA VAL A 598 9.02 20.89 -21.61
C VAL A 598 9.04 21.64 -22.96
N GLU A 599 9.94 22.61 -23.13
CA GLU A 599 10.10 23.34 -24.39
C GLU A 599 10.63 22.44 -25.52
N LEU A 600 11.63 21.59 -25.23
CA LEU A 600 12.18 20.65 -26.20
C LEU A 600 11.11 19.67 -26.69
N ARG A 601 10.30 19.13 -25.77
CA ARG A 601 9.20 18.21 -26.09
C ARG A 601 8.06 18.89 -26.86
N ALA A 602 7.74 20.15 -26.54
CA ALA A 602 6.79 20.94 -27.34
C ALA A 602 7.29 21.11 -28.78
N ARG A 603 8.60 21.39 -28.96
CA ARG A 603 9.24 21.55 -30.27
C ARG A 603 9.24 20.26 -31.08
N GLU A 604 9.54 19.12 -30.45
CA GLU A 604 9.48 17.79 -31.09
C GLU A 604 8.05 17.44 -31.55
N ALA A 605 7.04 17.82 -30.78
CA ALA A 605 5.64 17.58 -31.11
C ALA A 605 5.01 18.64 -32.03
N GLY A 606 5.75 19.70 -32.41
CA GLY A 606 5.23 20.81 -33.22
C GLY A 606 4.22 21.70 -32.49
N VAL A 607 4.18 21.68 -31.15
CA VAL A 607 3.26 22.43 -30.31
C VAL A 607 3.87 23.79 -29.93
N LEU A 608 3.05 24.84 -29.98
CA LEU A 608 3.48 26.21 -29.71
C LEU A 608 3.70 26.44 -28.20
N TYR A 609 4.93 26.78 -27.80
CA TYR A 609 5.29 27.13 -26.42
C TYR A 609 5.74 28.59 -26.33
N VAL A 610 4.90 29.49 -25.78
CA VAL A 610 5.16 30.94 -25.77
C VAL A 610 4.72 31.59 -24.44
N PRO A 611 5.52 32.46 -23.82
CA PRO A 611 5.13 33.14 -22.57
C PRO A 611 3.93 34.09 -22.76
N GLN A 612 3.01 34.07 -21.80
CA GLN A 612 1.92 35.04 -21.71
C GLN A 612 2.41 36.31 -21.01
N VAL A 613 2.62 37.36 -21.80
CA VAL A 613 3.09 38.66 -21.30
C VAL A 613 2.12 39.18 -20.24
N ASN A 614 2.65 39.62 -19.09
CA ASN A 614 1.91 40.18 -17.94
C ASN A 614 0.94 39.22 -17.20
N LYS A 615 1.08 37.90 -17.36
CA LYS A 615 0.33 36.93 -16.55
C LYS A 615 1.25 36.11 -15.66
N PHE A 616 0.97 36.17 -14.36
CA PHE A 616 1.71 35.44 -13.33
C PHE A 616 0.74 34.68 -12.42
N ARG A 617 1.15 33.48 -12.01
CA ARG A 617 0.47 32.68 -10.98
C ARG A 617 1.50 32.33 -9.91
N GLU A 618 1.22 32.68 -8.66
CA GLU A 618 2.14 32.44 -7.53
C GLU A 618 3.57 33.00 -7.76
N GLY A 619 3.65 34.16 -8.41
CA GLY A 619 4.93 34.81 -8.76
C GLY A 619 5.67 34.19 -9.94
N LYS A 620 5.09 33.20 -10.62
CA LYS A 620 5.68 32.49 -11.76
C LYS A 620 5.02 32.87 -13.08
N PRO A 621 5.78 32.97 -14.18
CA PRO A 621 5.23 33.30 -15.49
C PRO A 621 4.35 32.17 -16.01
N VAL A 622 3.23 32.53 -16.64
CA VAL A 622 2.33 31.60 -17.34
C VAL A 622 2.74 31.50 -18.81
N TYR A 623 2.66 30.30 -19.39
CA TYR A 623 2.99 29.99 -20.77
C TYR A 623 1.77 29.46 -21.51
N TRP A 624 1.67 29.72 -22.81
CA TRP A 624 0.86 28.95 -23.73
C TRP A 624 1.59 27.67 -24.09
N PHE A 625 0.91 26.54 -24.03
CA PHE A 625 1.33 25.25 -24.58
C PHE A 625 0.18 24.78 -25.48
N GLY A 626 0.33 25.00 -26.78
CA GLY A 626 -0.77 24.86 -27.74
C GLY A 626 -1.92 25.79 -27.37
N ASN A 627 -3.08 25.20 -27.07
CA ASN A 627 -4.29 25.92 -26.67
C ASN A 627 -4.50 25.99 -25.15
N VAL A 628 -3.58 25.41 -24.37
CA VAL A 628 -3.68 25.32 -22.90
C VAL A 628 -2.74 26.34 -22.24
N SER A 629 -3.23 27.03 -21.21
CA SER A 629 -2.37 27.86 -20.36
C SER A 629 -1.72 27.01 -19.28
N ILE A 630 -0.38 27.05 -19.17
CA ILE A 630 0.39 26.27 -18.20
C ILE A 630 1.33 27.15 -17.36
N TYR A 631 1.62 26.75 -16.13
CA TYR A 631 2.79 27.26 -15.39
C TYR A 631 3.55 26.10 -14.75
N ILE A 632 4.82 26.32 -14.40
CA ILE A 632 5.71 25.27 -13.90
C ILE A 632 6.14 25.61 -12.47
N ASP A 633 5.88 24.71 -11.52
CA ASP A 633 6.37 24.81 -10.14
C ASP A 633 7.04 23.50 -9.69
N ARG A 634 8.23 23.59 -9.08
CA ARG A 634 9.00 22.46 -8.54
C ARG A 634 9.01 21.20 -9.43
N ASN A 635 9.26 21.38 -10.74
CA ASN A 635 9.26 20.31 -11.76
C ASN A 635 7.91 19.63 -12.01
N VAL A 636 6.81 20.31 -11.73
CA VAL A 636 5.43 19.88 -12.04
C VAL A 636 4.77 20.91 -12.96
N ILE A 637 4.05 20.43 -13.97
CA ILE A 637 3.28 21.27 -14.90
C ILE A 637 1.87 21.42 -14.36
N PHE A 638 1.38 22.65 -14.24
CA PHE A 638 0.00 22.94 -13.89
C PHE A 638 -0.73 23.47 -15.12
N GLY A 639 -1.77 22.78 -15.56
CA GLY A 639 -2.63 23.19 -16.67
C GLY A 639 -3.89 23.88 -16.16
N PHE A 640 -4.29 24.96 -16.85
CA PHE A 640 -5.54 25.65 -16.58
C PHE A 640 -6.70 24.91 -17.25
N ASN A 641 -7.65 24.41 -16.45
CA ASN A 641 -8.86 23.80 -16.95
C ASN A 641 -9.95 24.88 -17.12
N VAL A 642 -10.44 25.05 -18.34
CA VAL A 642 -11.44 26.06 -18.69
C VAL A 642 -12.82 25.76 -18.07
N GLU A 643 -13.17 24.48 -17.90
CA GLU A 643 -14.46 24.03 -17.36
C GLU A 643 -14.54 24.23 -15.85
N THR A 644 -13.46 23.93 -15.13
CA THR A 644 -13.41 24.04 -13.66
C THR A 644 -12.84 25.36 -13.17
N GLN A 645 -12.30 26.20 -14.06
CA GLN A 645 -11.61 27.46 -13.74
C GLN A 645 -10.48 27.28 -12.70
N GLN A 646 -9.90 26.09 -12.63
CA GLN A 646 -8.88 25.70 -11.66
C GLN A 646 -7.61 25.21 -12.35
N TRP A 647 -6.49 25.39 -11.65
CA TRP A 647 -5.18 24.87 -12.05
C TRP A 647 -5.00 23.49 -11.45
N SER A 648 -4.70 22.50 -12.29
CA SER A 648 -4.49 21.12 -11.85
C SER A 648 -3.15 20.60 -12.36
N PRO A 649 -2.44 19.76 -11.59
CA PRO A 649 -1.20 19.15 -12.04
C PRO A 649 -1.50 18.22 -13.21
N ILE A 650 -0.75 18.35 -14.30
CA ILE A 650 -0.92 17.57 -15.52
C ILE A 650 0.42 16.96 -15.95
N GLY A 651 0.40 15.69 -16.36
CA GLY A 651 1.57 15.03 -16.92
C GLY A 651 1.90 15.58 -18.31
N LEU A 652 3.19 15.60 -18.67
CA LEU A 652 3.64 16.10 -19.98
C LEU A 652 3.04 15.30 -21.14
N ASP A 653 2.97 13.98 -21.02
CA ASP A 653 2.37 13.11 -22.05
C ASP A 653 0.88 13.37 -22.23
N HIS A 654 0.17 13.67 -21.13
CA HIS A 654 -1.25 14.00 -21.20
C HIS A 654 -1.47 15.39 -21.81
N LEU A 655 -0.62 16.36 -21.49
CA LEU A 655 -0.65 17.70 -22.08
C LEU A 655 -0.44 17.64 -23.61
N LEU A 656 0.46 16.79 -24.07
CA LEU A 656 0.68 16.52 -25.51
C LEU A 656 -0.49 15.81 -26.18
N SER A 657 -1.28 15.02 -25.44
CA SER A 657 -2.48 14.36 -26.00
C SER A 657 -3.68 15.27 -26.17
N ILE A 658 -3.71 16.41 -25.45
CA ILE A 658 -4.84 17.37 -25.45
C ILE A 658 -4.58 18.54 -26.42
N CYS A 659 -3.32 18.78 -26.81
CA CYS A 659 -2.91 19.79 -27.77
C CYS A 659 -2.71 19.16 -29.16
#